data_AF-A0A960G4C6-F1
#
_entry.id   AF-A0A960G4C6-F1
#
_cell.length_a   1.000
_cell.length_b   1.000
_cell.length_c   1.000
_cell.angle_alpha   90.00
_cell.angle_beta   90.00
_cell.angle_gamma   90.00
#
_symmetry.space_group_name_H-M   'P 1'
#
loop_
_entity.id
_entity.type
_entity.pdbx_description
1 polymer ?
#
loop_
_entity_poly.entity_id
_entity_poly.type
_entity_poly.pdbx_seq_one_letter_code
_entity_poly.pdbx_strand_id
1 'polypeptide(L)'
;MVTESFLVTALPRTADPDQQVHVSLFVSHRLTPDGAEGVLGDFAHVSDWTSELLGAEVALVGYVGGVAHPIPATPLLGVLETAVWPRVFPEKLTVRAWQTADPASLEWRSFPAHRMQQHALLAHAGALFSSPVDSPPVGGNALTGLLLGAIGLGQFERRLPLDLLLGDEVDIDEWATNFLDDVTGGGRHDPGGADDQPLIGLTADVHRARRYYQRPGADRSYRAEPVPGATRAPVVKPVPDFHERVGMIGDLSPLLRRLGLVIDLHVDDVDALAGVTEIAATVTVPGLANPVPAQPRTSCVVDGHGFWAASASGDHHRGMLRLGDEERYRVLDLDPDASALKLEQYVRTLPRMLATELNGDAVTSAPPGLRASGLAVARVDRSDHLQEQLADIPSRDLDLLAGKAPPQTIEALARGLRLEVWDDVSAQWHSLHRRRIDVEVDGAGMVLSDAADTGFLQGAALARAEDADGQSPDALYYAHEVLAGWEGWSLSVPRPGKVVVHQGGDEVVVDAPNPDPDPVNPVATTSRIEPLTLPWLRYGRSYSFRAWTVDLAGNSAPHHVAGPGGDDSPKVAPAPAATRGRRRERSPHDDGLDARLDDLADRAAHARITGLDPDATSSGAAALREQIRALHPVEQPGPRRG
;
A
#
# COMPACT_ATOMS: atom_id res chain seq x y z
N MET A 1 4.16 -3.56 40.07
CA MET A 1 2.77 -4.02 40.28
C MET A 1 2.19 -4.27 38.89
N VAL A 2 1.61 -5.45 38.65
CA VAL A 2 0.94 -5.72 37.38
C VAL A 2 -0.14 -4.68 37.15
N THR A 3 -0.20 -4.12 35.94
CA THR A 3 -1.17 -3.07 35.58
C THR A 3 -1.97 -3.52 34.39
N GLU A 4 -3.28 -3.52 34.54
CA GLU A 4 -4.26 -3.82 33.50
C GLU A 4 -4.99 -2.54 33.10
N SER A 5 -4.99 -2.24 31.81
CA SER A 5 -5.71 -1.10 31.25
C SER A 5 -6.21 -1.43 29.85
N PHE A 6 -7.23 -0.72 29.41
CA PHE A 6 -7.76 -0.87 28.05
C PHE A 6 -8.31 0.45 27.53
N LEU A 7 -8.28 0.61 26.21
CA LEU A 7 -8.94 1.71 25.50
C LEU A 7 -10.18 1.18 24.80
N VAL A 8 -11.23 2.00 24.78
CA VAL A 8 -12.47 1.79 24.05
C VAL A 8 -12.58 2.87 23.00
N THR A 9 -12.37 2.50 21.75
CA THR A 9 -12.47 3.42 20.62
C THR A 9 -13.83 3.26 19.96
N ALA A 10 -14.65 4.31 19.96
CA ALA A 10 -15.96 4.32 19.29
C ALA A 10 -15.78 4.59 17.79
N LEU A 11 -16.26 3.67 16.96
CA LEU A 11 -16.12 3.70 15.51
C LEU A 11 -17.49 3.91 14.85
N PRO A 12 -17.73 5.07 14.22
CA PRO A 12 -18.99 5.37 13.55
C PRO A 12 -19.17 4.50 12.30
N ARG A 13 -20.37 3.93 12.11
CA ARG A 13 -20.67 3.03 10.99
C ARG A 13 -21.79 3.54 10.09
N THR A 14 -22.94 3.90 10.67
CA THR A 14 -24.14 4.33 9.93
C THR A 14 -25.12 5.06 10.84
N ALA A 15 -25.95 5.93 10.26
CA ALA A 15 -27.11 6.56 10.90
C ALA A 15 -28.42 6.13 10.21
N ASP A 16 -28.39 4.99 9.52
CA ASP A 16 -29.56 4.37 8.89
C ASP A 16 -30.36 3.56 9.94
N PRO A 17 -31.61 3.93 10.28
CA PRO A 17 -32.41 3.23 11.29
C PRO A 17 -32.74 1.79 10.93
N ASP A 18 -32.65 1.40 9.65
CA ASP A 18 -32.89 0.03 9.21
C ASP A 18 -31.70 -0.91 9.51
N GLN A 19 -30.55 -0.35 9.92
CA GLN A 19 -29.36 -1.11 10.26
C GLN A 19 -29.37 -1.57 11.72
N GLN A 20 -28.90 -2.79 11.95
CA GLN A 20 -28.81 -3.34 13.31
C GLN A 20 -27.63 -2.77 14.10
N VAL A 21 -26.56 -2.34 13.40
CA VAL A 21 -25.31 -1.85 14.02
C VAL A 21 -25.00 -0.45 13.53
N HIS A 22 -24.93 0.50 14.46
CA HIS A 22 -24.71 1.93 14.18
C HIS A 22 -23.30 2.40 14.56
N VAL A 23 -22.74 1.80 15.61
CA VAL A 23 -21.40 2.07 16.14
C VAL A 23 -20.75 0.73 16.49
N SER A 24 -19.45 0.59 16.25
CA SER A 24 -18.66 -0.51 16.80
C SER A 24 -17.65 0.02 17.79
N LEU A 25 -17.46 -0.65 18.92
CA LEU A 25 -16.40 -0.35 19.88
C LEU A 25 -15.23 -1.28 19.60
N PHE A 26 -14.04 -0.72 19.40
CA PHE A 26 -12.80 -1.49 19.36
C PHE A 26 -12.10 -1.39 20.71
N VAL A 27 -11.79 -2.55 21.31
CA VAL A 27 -11.13 -2.64 22.60
C VAL A 27 -9.68 -3.06 22.42
N SER A 28 -8.75 -2.25 22.93
CA SER A 28 -7.32 -2.56 22.93
C SER A 28 -6.77 -2.61 24.35
N HIS A 29 -6.21 -3.75 24.74
CA HIS A 29 -5.62 -3.94 26.07
C HIS A 29 -4.14 -3.51 26.09
N ARG A 30 -3.75 -2.81 27.16
CA ARG A 30 -2.35 -2.54 27.53
C ARG A 30 -2.09 -3.20 28.87
N LEU A 31 -1.29 -4.26 28.83
CA LEU A 31 -0.93 -5.09 29.98
C LEU A 31 0.55 -4.81 30.30
N THR A 32 0.84 -4.51 31.57
CA THR A 32 2.21 -4.28 32.04
C THR A 32 2.52 -5.25 33.17
N PRO A 33 3.41 -6.25 32.96
CA PRO A 33 3.80 -7.17 34.01
C PRO A 33 4.72 -6.51 35.05
N ASP A 34 4.97 -7.20 36.16
CA ASP A 34 5.87 -6.72 37.23
C ASP A 34 7.35 -6.62 36.80
N GLY A 35 7.74 -7.38 35.79
CA GLY A 35 9.08 -7.41 35.20
C GLY A 35 9.06 -7.12 33.69
N ALA A 36 10.08 -7.60 32.98
CA ALA A 36 10.12 -7.50 31.51
C ALA A 36 9.07 -8.40 30.84
N GLU A 37 8.81 -9.56 31.44
CA GLU A 37 7.82 -10.53 31.00
C GLU A 37 6.99 -11.03 32.20
N GLY A 38 5.76 -11.44 31.94
CA GLY A 38 4.85 -12.12 32.87
C GLY A 38 3.94 -13.09 32.11
N VAL A 39 2.87 -13.55 32.74
CA VAL A 39 1.86 -14.41 32.08
C VAL A 39 0.47 -13.80 32.16
N LEU A 40 -0.41 -14.16 31.21
CA LEU A 40 -1.75 -13.60 31.13
C LEU A 40 -2.58 -13.85 32.40
N GLY A 41 -2.38 -14.99 33.07
CA GLY A 41 -3.05 -15.32 34.33
C GLY A 41 -2.71 -14.40 35.51
N ASP A 42 -1.67 -13.57 35.39
CA ASP A 42 -1.36 -12.54 36.40
C ASP A 42 -2.34 -11.35 36.33
N PHE A 43 -3.14 -11.24 35.25
CA PHE A 43 -4.09 -10.17 35.00
C PHE A 43 -5.53 -10.67 35.18
N ALA A 44 -6.19 -10.22 36.24
CA ALA A 44 -7.43 -10.83 36.73
C ALA A 44 -8.63 -10.71 35.78
N HIS A 45 -8.74 -9.64 35.00
CA HIS A 45 -9.93 -9.40 34.16
C HIS A 45 -9.73 -9.87 32.72
N VAL A 46 -8.62 -9.50 32.09
CA VAL A 46 -8.31 -9.90 30.70
C VAL A 46 -8.16 -11.42 30.55
N SER A 47 -7.82 -12.17 31.60
CA SER A 47 -7.76 -13.64 31.53
C SER A 47 -9.12 -14.31 31.26
N ASP A 48 -10.23 -13.64 31.61
CA ASP A 48 -11.61 -14.08 31.32
C ASP A 48 -12.46 -12.97 30.67
N TRP A 49 -11.82 -12.14 29.84
CA TRP A 49 -12.37 -10.91 29.28
C TRP A 49 -13.79 -11.05 28.69
N THR A 50 -14.01 -12.08 27.86
CA THR A 50 -15.30 -12.29 27.20
C THR A 50 -16.42 -12.54 28.20
N SER A 51 -16.13 -13.17 29.33
CA SER A 51 -17.10 -13.41 30.41
C SER A 51 -17.36 -12.13 31.21
N GLU A 52 -16.30 -11.36 31.51
CA GLU A 52 -16.41 -10.06 32.20
C GLU A 52 -17.33 -9.08 31.46
N LEU A 53 -17.30 -9.10 30.13
CA LEU A 53 -18.17 -8.25 29.30
C LEU A 53 -19.67 -8.50 29.48
N LEU A 54 -20.09 -9.69 29.92
CA LEU A 54 -21.51 -10.00 30.15
C LEU A 54 -22.09 -9.23 31.36
N GLY A 55 -21.23 -8.82 32.29
CA GLY A 55 -21.59 -8.00 33.45
C GLY A 55 -21.20 -6.52 33.30
N ALA A 56 -20.63 -6.13 32.17
CA ALA A 56 -20.12 -4.78 31.94
C ALA A 56 -21.23 -3.79 31.57
N GLU A 57 -21.07 -2.54 32.02
CA GLU A 57 -21.91 -1.42 31.59
C GLU A 57 -21.24 -0.71 30.40
N VAL A 58 -22.02 -0.44 29.35
CA VAL A 58 -21.54 0.29 28.16
C VAL A 58 -22.30 1.60 28.06
N ALA A 59 -21.57 2.72 27.97
CA ALA A 59 -22.15 4.04 27.74
C ALA A 59 -21.55 4.67 26.48
N LEU A 60 -22.41 5.31 25.69
CA LEU A 60 -22.06 6.03 24.47
C LEU A 60 -22.37 7.52 24.65
N VAL A 61 -21.45 8.37 24.24
CA VAL A 61 -21.55 9.83 24.38
C VAL A 61 -21.22 10.49 23.04
N GLY A 62 -22.14 11.33 22.57
CA GLY A 62 -21.91 12.24 21.44
C GLY A 62 -21.61 13.64 21.92
N TYR A 63 -20.83 14.39 21.15
CA TYR A 63 -20.54 15.79 21.42
C TYR A 63 -21.12 16.69 20.33
N VAL A 64 -21.91 17.68 20.74
CA VAL A 64 -22.50 18.70 19.85
C VAL A 64 -22.05 20.07 20.35
N GLY A 65 -21.29 20.81 19.53
CA GLY A 65 -20.74 22.11 19.94
C GLY A 65 -19.83 22.02 21.17
N GLY A 66 -19.15 20.88 21.37
CA GLY A 66 -18.29 20.62 22.53
C GLY A 66 -19.01 20.18 23.81
N VAL A 67 -20.34 20.10 23.80
CA VAL A 67 -21.15 19.63 24.94
C VAL A 67 -21.42 18.14 24.79
N ALA A 68 -21.17 17.37 25.85
CA ALA A 68 -21.42 15.94 25.91
C ALA A 68 -22.91 15.63 26.11
N HIS A 69 -23.43 14.69 25.32
CA HIS A 69 -24.80 14.19 25.37
C HIS A 69 -24.78 12.66 25.38
N PRO A 70 -25.46 12.00 26.35
CA PRO A 70 -25.65 10.55 26.32
C PRO A 70 -26.43 10.13 25.07
N ILE A 71 -25.97 9.08 24.40
CA ILE A 71 -26.67 8.45 23.29
C ILE A 71 -27.15 7.07 23.77
N PRO A 72 -28.46 6.87 23.95
CA PRO A 72 -29.00 5.55 24.30
C PRO A 72 -28.60 4.52 23.25
N ALA A 73 -27.88 3.49 23.69
CA ALA A 73 -27.40 2.43 22.83
C ALA A 73 -27.35 1.10 23.58
N THR A 74 -27.73 0.04 22.89
CA THR A 74 -27.74 -1.33 23.38
C THR A 74 -26.54 -2.11 22.82
N PRO A 75 -25.65 -2.67 23.67
CA PRO A 75 -24.55 -3.50 23.20
C PRO A 75 -25.04 -4.88 22.76
N LEU A 76 -24.59 -5.33 21.58
CA LEU A 76 -24.98 -6.61 20.98
C LEU A 76 -24.05 -7.75 21.45
N LEU A 77 -24.20 -8.16 22.70
CA LEU A 77 -23.33 -9.16 23.35
C LEU A 77 -23.70 -10.62 23.02
N GLY A 78 -24.82 -10.87 22.33
CA GLY A 78 -25.30 -12.23 22.04
C GLY A 78 -24.39 -13.07 21.14
N VAL A 79 -23.41 -12.43 20.48
CA VAL A 79 -22.41 -13.11 19.64
C VAL A 79 -21.21 -13.63 20.43
N LEU A 80 -21.00 -13.19 21.67
CA LEU A 80 -19.84 -13.53 22.47
C LEU A 80 -19.76 -15.04 22.76
N GLU A 81 -18.56 -15.60 22.71
CA GLU A 81 -18.29 -17.01 23.03
C GLU A 81 -17.22 -17.11 24.12
N THR A 82 -17.66 -17.17 25.38
CA THR A 82 -16.78 -17.16 26.57
C THR A 82 -15.79 -18.32 26.60
N ALA A 83 -16.19 -19.49 26.09
CA ALA A 83 -15.32 -20.68 26.04
C ALA A 83 -14.16 -20.56 25.04
N VAL A 84 -14.21 -19.64 24.08
CA VAL A 84 -13.19 -19.47 23.04
C VAL A 84 -12.02 -18.63 23.53
N TRP A 85 -12.26 -17.63 24.37
CA TRP A 85 -11.22 -16.74 24.92
C TRP A 85 -10.03 -17.49 25.55
N PRO A 86 -10.21 -18.39 26.52
CA PRO A 86 -9.09 -19.10 27.15
C PRO A 86 -8.37 -20.08 26.21
N ARG A 87 -8.95 -20.40 25.04
CA ARG A 87 -8.31 -21.22 24.00
C ARG A 87 -7.39 -20.38 23.12
N VAL A 88 -7.84 -19.19 22.75
CA VAL A 88 -7.03 -18.23 21.99
C VAL A 88 -5.95 -17.61 22.89
N PHE A 89 -6.29 -17.30 24.14
CA PHE A 89 -5.44 -16.62 25.12
C PHE A 89 -5.37 -17.43 26.43
N PRO A 90 -4.57 -18.51 26.48
CA PRO A 90 -4.45 -19.30 27.70
C PRO A 90 -3.71 -18.52 28.81
N GLU A 91 -4.00 -18.82 30.07
CA GLU A 91 -3.39 -18.13 31.23
C GLU A 91 -1.84 -18.13 31.22
N LYS A 92 -1.23 -19.16 30.63
CA LYS A 92 0.24 -19.29 30.52
C LYS A 92 0.85 -18.48 29.37
N LEU A 93 0.03 -17.80 28.57
CA LEU A 93 0.51 -16.99 27.46
C LEU A 93 1.42 -15.88 27.98
N THR A 94 2.61 -15.76 27.41
CA THR A 94 3.56 -14.72 27.75
C THR A 94 2.95 -13.35 27.50
N VAL A 95 3.19 -12.42 28.41
CA VAL A 95 2.87 -11.00 28.28
C VAL A 95 4.17 -10.22 28.43
N ARG A 96 4.52 -9.43 27.42
CA ARG A 96 5.67 -8.51 27.48
C ARG A 96 5.20 -7.10 27.76
N ALA A 97 6.04 -6.32 28.45
CA ALA A 97 5.75 -4.91 28.65
C ALA A 97 5.77 -4.15 27.30
N TRP A 98 4.78 -3.27 27.08
CA TRP A 98 4.71 -2.43 25.88
C TRP A 98 5.96 -1.56 25.73
N GLN A 99 6.50 -1.51 24.51
CA GLN A 99 7.57 -0.61 24.14
C GLN A 99 7.07 0.33 23.04
N THR A 100 7.22 1.64 23.26
CA THR A 100 6.90 2.63 22.24
C THR A 100 7.95 2.53 21.14
N ALA A 101 7.53 2.14 19.94
CA ALA A 101 8.40 2.13 18.77
C ALA A 101 8.85 3.58 18.45
N ASP A 102 10.13 3.74 18.10
CA ASP A 102 10.67 4.99 17.57
C ASP A 102 11.04 4.80 16.09
N PRO A 103 10.07 4.88 15.17
CA PRO A 103 10.31 4.69 13.74
C PRO A 103 11.16 5.80 13.12
N ALA A 104 11.35 6.93 13.81
CA ALA A 104 12.25 8.01 13.39
C ALA A 104 13.73 7.72 13.70
N SER A 105 14.02 6.68 14.49
CA SER A 105 15.39 6.30 14.87
C SER A 105 16.21 5.65 13.75
N LEU A 106 15.57 5.19 12.66
CA LEU A 106 16.22 4.49 11.55
C LEU A 106 16.02 5.23 10.23
N GLU A 107 16.94 5.02 9.29
CA GLU A 107 16.82 5.52 7.92
C GLU A 107 15.76 4.74 7.12
N TRP A 108 15.06 5.45 6.23
CA TRP A 108 14.01 4.92 5.38
C TRP A 108 14.44 4.87 3.92
N ARG A 109 14.10 3.78 3.24
CA ARG A 109 14.23 3.62 1.80
C ARG A 109 12.86 3.48 1.15
N SER A 110 12.65 4.29 0.11
CA SER A 110 11.46 4.33 -0.72
C SER A 110 11.86 4.76 -2.13
N PHE A 111 10.96 4.63 -3.09
CA PHE A 111 11.12 5.18 -4.42
C PHE A 111 9.75 5.58 -4.99
N PRO A 112 9.71 6.56 -5.92
CA PRO A 112 8.44 7.04 -6.49
C PRO A 112 7.91 6.04 -7.53
N ALA A 113 7.37 4.92 -7.07
CA ALA A 113 6.79 3.87 -7.89
C ALA A 113 5.75 4.43 -8.87
N HIS A 114 5.03 5.48 -8.47
CA HIS A 114 4.04 6.16 -9.30
C HIS A 114 4.61 6.78 -10.60
N ARG A 115 5.92 7.08 -10.67
CA ARG A 115 6.57 7.65 -11.87
C ARG A 115 7.21 6.60 -12.79
N MET A 116 7.40 5.36 -12.30
CA MET A 116 8.25 4.36 -12.98
C MET A 116 7.72 3.95 -14.35
N GLN A 117 6.39 3.85 -14.49
CA GLN A 117 5.74 3.60 -15.77
C GLN A 117 6.07 4.70 -16.80
N GLN A 118 5.99 5.97 -16.41
CA GLN A 118 6.25 7.09 -17.31
C GLN A 118 7.73 7.12 -17.71
N HIS A 119 8.64 6.87 -16.77
CA HIS A 119 10.08 6.79 -17.06
C HIS A 119 10.41 5.65 -18.03
N ALA A 120 9.79 4.48 -17.86
CA ALA A 120 9.97 3.37 -18.79
C ALA A 120 9.40 3.70 -20.18
N LEU A 121 8.21 4.31 -20.25
CA LEU A 121 7.62 4.74 -21.52
C LEU A 121 8.48 5.80 -22.23
N LEU A 122 9.12 6.72 -21.48
CA LEU A 122 10.04 7.70 -22.04
C LEU A 122 11.25 7.02 -22.72
N ALA A 123 11.84 6.00 -22.08
CA ALA A 123 12.94 5.25 -22.68
C ALA A 123 12.53 4.56 -23.99
N HIS A 124 11.32 3.97 -24.02
CA HIS A 124 10.72 3.38 -25.23
C HIS A 124 10.46 4.42 -26.32
N ALA A 125 9.89 5.57 -25.97
CA ALA A 125 9.66 6.66 -26.91
C ALA A 125 10.98 7.18 -27.51
N GLY A 126 12.00 7.41 -26.67
CA GLY A 126 13.32 7.86 -27.13
C GLY A 126 13.97 6.88 -28.12
N ALA A 127 13.90 5.58 -27.83
CA ALA A 127 14.39 4.53 -28.73
C ALA A 127 13.62 4.49 -30.06
N LEU A 128 12.28 4.49 -29.99
CA LEU A 128 11.40 4.46 -31.17
C LEU A 128 11.63 5.67 -32.09
N PHE A 129 11.77 6.87 -31.51
CA PHE A 129 11.98 8.09 -32.29
C PHE A 129 13.40 8.20 -32.86
N SER A 130 14.37 7.52 -32.25
CA SER A 130 15.75 7.46 -32.76
C SER A 130 15.90 6.48 -33.92
N SER A 131 15.17 5.36 -33.88
CA SER A 131 15.19 4.34 -34.92
C SER A 131 13.84 3.61 -34.98
N PRO A 132 12.90 4.06 -35.82
CA PRO A 132 11.53 3.53 -35.82
C PRO A 132 11.38 2.19 -36.55
N VAL A 133 12.32 1.84 -37.44
CA VAL A 133 12.25 0.65 -38.29
C VAL A 133 13.31 -0.39 -37.90
N ASP A 134 14.51 0.07 -37.56
CA ASP A 134 15.64 -0.79 -37.20
C ASP A 134 15.90 -0.73 -35.69
N SER A 135 16.71 -1.66 -35.17
CA SER A 135 17.17 -1.57 -33.78
C SER A 135 17.98 -0.28 -33.55
N PRO A 136 17.71 0.48 -32.47
CA PRO A 136 18.39 1.75 -32.25
C PRO A 136 19.89 1.50 -31.97
N PRO A 137 20.80 2.15 -32.72
CA PRO A 137 22.21 2.20 -32.34
C PRO A 137 22.34 2.90 -30.98
N VAL A 138 23.42 2.63 -30.24
CA VAL A 138 23.62 3.18 -28.91
C VAL A 138 23.93 4.67 -28.98
N GLY A 139 24.93 5.08 -29.77
CA GLY A 139 25.31 6.47 -29.98
C GLY A 139 24.31 7.28 -30.82
N GLY A 140 23.45 6.60 -31.60
CA GLY A 140 22.38 7.25 -32.36
C GLY A 140 21.03 7.34 -31.62
N ASN A 141 20.93 6.79 -30.40
CA ASN A 141 19.75 6.95 -29.56
C ASN A 141 19.78 8.32 -28.85
N ALA A 142 18.72 9.10 -29.06
CA ALA A 142 18.56 10.47 -28.57
C ALA A 142 18.68 10.59 -27.04
N LEU A 143 18.39 9.52 -26.29
CA LEU A 143 18.50 9.52 -24.83
C LEU A 143 19.88 9.12 -24.31
N THR A 144 20.70 8.42 -25.09
CA THR A 144 21.96 7.83 -24.58
C THR A 144 22.85 8.90 -23.96
N GLY A 145 23.16 9.96 -24.70
CA GLY A 145 24.06 10.98 -24.20
C GLY A 145 23.52 11.74 -23.00
N LEU A 146 22.22 12.06 -23.03
CA LEU A 146 21.55 12.75 -21.94
C LEU A 146 21.50 11.88 -20.66
N LEU A 147 21.28 10.57 -20.80
CA LEU A 147 21.29 9.64 -19.68
C LEU A 147 22.69 9.45 -19.10
N LEU A 148 23.74 9.39 -19.95
CA LEU A 148 25.13 9.39 -19.49
C LEU A 148 25.45 10.66 -18.69
N GLY A 149 25.01 11.83 -19.17
CA GLY A 149 25.07 13.09 -18.44
C GLY A 149 24.37 13.01 -17.07
N ALA A 150 23.16 12.47 -17.04
CA ALA A 150 22.32 12.37 -15.85
C ALA A 150 22.80 11.35 -14.79
N ILE A 151 23.81 10.53 -15.10
CA ILE A 151 24.50 9.67 -14.13
C ILE A 151 25.94 10.15 -13.83
N GLY A 152 26.24 11.40 -14.15
CA GLY A 152 27.54 12.02 -13.85
C GLY A 152 28.66 11.63 -14.83
N LEU A 153 28.31 11.03 -15.99
CA LEU A 153 29.26 10.60 -17.02
C LEU A 153 29.33 11.51 -18.25
N GLY A 154 28.61 12.64 -18.27
CA GLY A 154 28.60 13.59 -19.39
C GLY A 154 29.99 14.14 -19.75
N GLN A 155 30.87 14.28 -18.75
CA GLN A 155 32.28 14.67 -18.95
C GLN A 155 33.11 13.61 -19.70
N PHE A 156 32.64 12.36 -19.71
CA PHE A 156 33.28 11.25 -20.42
C PHE A 156 32.69 11.04 -21.83
N GLU A 157 31.54 11.62 -22.20
CA GLU A 157 30.96 11.44 -23.55
C GLU A 157 31.92 11.77 -24.71
N ARG A 158 32.77 12.78 -24.54
CA ARG A 158 33.75 13.18 -25.58
C ARG A 158 35.03 12.33 -25.57
N ARG A 159 35.20 11.49 -24.56
CA ARG A 159 36.39 10.69 -24.24
C ARG A 159 36.02 9.52 -23.32
N LEU A 160 35.20 8.59 -23.79
CA LEU A 160 35.18 7.24 -23.22
C LEU A 160 36.17 6.43 -24.06
N PRO A 161 37.51 6.55 -23.87
CA PRO A 161 38.40 5.57 -24.45
C PRO A 161 37.96 4.22 -23.89
N LEU A 162 37.95 3.18 -24.73
CA LEU A 162 37.70 1.80 -24.31
C LEU A 162 38.51 1.43 -23.05
N ASP A 163 39.69 2.01 -22.88
CA ASP A 163 40.56 1.88 -21.70
C ASP A 163 39.92 2.35 -20.37
N LEU A 164 38.99 3.30 -20.37
CA LEU A 164 38.28 3.78 -19.16
C LEU A 164 37.12 2.84 -18.77
N LEU A 165 36.62 2.05 -19.73
CA LEU A 165 35.55 1.06 -19.55
C LEU A 165 36.09 -0.35 -19.28
N LEU A 166 37.33 -0.62 -19.73
CA LEU A 166 38.03 -1.90 -19.59
C LEU A 166 39.19 -1.84 -18.57
N GLY A 167 39.55 -0.66 -18.09
CA GLY A 167 40.67 -0.45 -17.16
C GLY A 167 40.23 -0.44 -15.70
N ASP A 168 41.13 -0.89 -14.82
CA ASP A 168 40.91 -0.96 -13.37
C ASP A 168 40.98 0.42 -12.66
N GLU A 169 41.21 1.53 -13.38
CA GLU A 169 41.46 2.85 -12.78
C GLU A 169 40.20 3.61 -12.34
N VAL A 170 39.03 3.38 -12.98
CA VAL A 170 37.76 4.03 -12.62
C VAL A 170 36.62 3.01 -12.69
N ASP A 171 36.08 2.63 -11.53
CA ASP A 171 34.84 1.87 -11.48
C ASP A 171 33.67 2.81 -11.81
N ILE A 172 33.18 2.72 -13.05
CA ILE A 172 32.06 3.52 -13.57
C ILE A 172 30.78 3.28 -12.76
N ASP A 173 30.55 2.06 -12.27
CA ASP A 173 29.37 1.75 -11.47
C ASP A 173 29.46 2.37 -10.09
N GLU A 174 30.65 2.37 -9.48
CA GLU A 174 30.92 3.05 -8.21
C GLU A 174 30.77 4.57 -8.37
N TRP A 175 31.35 5.16 -9.43
CA TRP A 175 31.23 6.57 -9.74
C TRP A 175 29.77 7.01 -9.89
N ALA A 176 29.02 6.33 -10.77
CA ALA A 176 27.60 6.63 -11.00
C ALA A 176 26.78 6.44 -9.72
N THR A 177 27.11 5.43 -8.91
CA THR A 177 26.46 5.20 -7.61
C THR A 177 26.71 6.37 -6.67
N ASN A 178 27.96 6.80 -6.48
CA ASN A 178 28.31 7.90 -5.59
C ASN A 178 27.70 9.23 -6.06
N PHE A 179 27.70 9.49 -7.37
CA PHE A 179 27.04 10.66 -7.94
C PHE A 179 25.53 10.66 -7.65
N LEU A 180 24.84 9.55 -7.91
CA LEU A 180 23.40 9.45 -7.69
C LEU A 180 23.04 9.38 -6.20
N ASP A 181 23.91 8.88 -5.34
CA ASP A 181 23.76 8.98 -3.88
C ASP A 181 23.88 10.43 -3.41
N ASP A 182 24.79 11.24 -3.95
CA ASP A 182 24.88 12.67 -3.62
C ASP A 182 23.61 13.41 -4.08
N VAL A 183 23.16 13.14 -5.31
CA VAL A 183 21.91 13.70 -5.86
C VAL A 183 20.67 13.31 -5.04
N THR A 184 20.66 12.10 -4.45
CA THR A 184 19.49 11.60 -3.70
C THR A 184 19.59 11.79 -2.19
N GLY A 185 20.80 11.90 -1.64
CA GLY A 185 21.16 11.97 -0.22
C GLY A 185 21.31 13.40 0.33
N GLY A 186 21.25 14.42 -0.53
CA GLY A 186 20.93 15.79 -0.12
C GLY A 186 19.54 15.81 0.52
N GLY A 187 19.47 15.58 1.83
CA GLY A 187 18.23 15.50 2.58
C GLY A 187 17.31 16.70 2.32
N ARG A 188 16.02 16.39 2.26
CA ARG A 188 14.90 17.25 1.82
C ARG A 188 14.71 17.18 0.31
N HIS A 189 13.55 16.64 -0.07
CA HIS A 189 12.88 16.90 -1.34
C HIS A 189 12.99 18.40 -1.64
N ASP A 190 14.02 18.81 -2.40
CA ASP A 190 14.15 20.17 -2.89
C ASP A 190 13.25 20.21 -4.13
N PRO A 191 12.03 20.78 -4.05
CA PRO A 191 11.00 20.62 -5.08
C PRO A 191 11.34 21.33 -6.40
N GLY A 192 12.58 21.79 -6.58
CA GLY A 192 13.04 22.57 -7.72
C GLY A 192 14.46 22.24 -8.21
N GLY A 193 15.13 21.22 -7.68
CA GLY A 193 16.51 20.89 -8.11
C GLY A 193 16.59 19.81 -9.20
N ALA A 194 16.03 18.63 -8.92
CA ALA A 194 15.98 17.51 -9.85
C ALA A 194 14.75 17.55 -10.77
N ASP A 195 13.66 18.17 -10.33
CA ASP A 195 12.43 18.30 -11.13
C ASP A 195 12.59 19.30 -12.30
N ASP A 196 13.55 20.24 -12.20
CA ASP A 196 13.94 21.16 -13.27
C ASP A 196 14.79 20.49 -14.37
N GLN A 197 15.33 19.29 -14.09
CA GLN A 197 16.09 18.48 -15.05
C GLN A 197 15.50 17.07 -15.17
N PRO A 198 14.51 16.86 -16.07
CA PRO A 198 13.71 15.63 -16.12
C PRO A 198 14.50 14.32 -16.15
N LEU A 199 15.68 14.31 -16.78
CA LEU A 199 16.51 13.11 -16.87
C LEU A 199 17.35 12.85 -15.62
N ILE A 200 17.76 13.88 -14.87
CA ILE A 200 18.35 13.69 -13.54
C ILE A 200 17.29 13.16 -12.57
N GLY A 201 16.07 13.68 -12.63
CA GLY A 201 14.95 13.13 -11.87
C GLY A 201 14.69 11.65 -12.19
N LEU A 202 14.70 11.27 -13.46
CA LEU A 202 14.57 9.86 -13.88
C LEU A 202 15.69 8.99 -13.33
N THR A 203 16.96 9.37 -13.50
CA THR A 203 18.10 8.56 -13.04
C THR A 203 18.16 8.47 -11.52
N ALA A 204 17.81 9.55 -10.82
CA ALA A 204 17.67 9.56 -9.36
C ALA A 204 16.56 8.60 -8.88
N ASP A 205 15.41 8.59 -9.54
CA ASP A 205 14.30 7.74 -9.13
C ASP A 205 14.57 6.24 -9.34
N VAL A 206 15.14 5.88 -10.50
CA VAL A 206 15.50 4.47 -10.75
C VAL A 206 16.64 4.03 -9.82
N HIS A 207 17.56 4.93 -9.47
CA HIS A 207 18.59 4.67 -8.46
C HIS A 207 17.99 4.46 -7.05
N ARG A 208 17.00 5.28 -6.65
CA ARG A 208 16.22 5.05 -5.41
C ARG A 208 15.54 3.69 -5.42
N ALA A 209 14.99 3.26 -6.56
CA ALA A 209 14.41 1.93 -6.69
C ALA A 209 15.47 0.83 -6.49
N ARG A 210 16.66 0.94 -7.11
CA ARG A 210 17.78 0.02 -6.81
C ARG A 210 18.14 0.01 -5.33
N ARG A 211 18.27 1.19 -4.69
CA ARG A 211 18.55 1.31 -3.25
C ARG A 211 17.45 0.67 -2.40
N TYR A 212 16.19 0.79 -2.81
CA TYR A 212 15.04 0.16 -2.16
C TYR A 212 15.08 -1.36 -2.20
N TYR A 213 15.62 -2.01 -3.25
CA TYR A 213 15.73 -3.49 -3.33
C TYR A 213 17.05 -4.04 -2.77
N GLN A 214 18.06 -3.20 -2.56
CA GLN A 214 19.28 -3.61 -1.86
C GLN A 214 18.99 -3.90 -0.38
N ARG A 215 19.54 -5.01 0.12
CA ARG A 215 19.44 -5.42 1.53
C ARG A 215 20.86 -5.61 2.08
N PRO A 216 21.56 -4.54 2.51
CA PRO A 216 22.96 -4.64 2.94
C PRO A 216 23.19 -5.69 4.02
N GLY A 217 22.30 -5.77 5.03
CA GLY A 217 22.37 -6.77 6.10
C GLY A 217 22.11 -8.22 5.66
N ALA A 218 21.61 -8.44 4.44
CA ALA A 218 21.43 -9.77 3.85
C ALA A 218 22.42 -10.05 2.70
N ASP A 219 23.32 -9.10 2.40
CA ASP A 219 24.31 -9.25 1.35
C ASP A 219 25.30 -10.36 1.71
N ARG A 220 25.56 -11.24 0.76
CA ARG A 220 26.47 -12.38 0.94
C ARG A 220 27.53 -12.28 -0.11
N SER A 221 28.79 -12.47 0.29
CA SER A 221 29.89 -12.53 -0.66
C SER A 221 29.56 -13.53 -1.77
N TYR A 222 29.62 -13.07 -3.01
CA TYR A 222 29.33 -13.88 -4.18
C TYR A 222 30.17 -15.16 -4.18
N ARG A 223 29.53 -16.28 -4.53
CA ARG A 223 30.19 -17.57 -4.76
C ARG A 223 29.76 -18.08 -6.12
N ALA A 224 30.73 -18.52 -6.91
CA ALA A 224 30.48 -19.08 -8.24
C ALA A 224 29.63 -20.35 -8.19
N GLU A 225 29.75 -21.13 -7.12
CA GLU A 225 28.96 -22.34 -6.90
C GLU A 225 28.28 -22.31 -5.51
N PRO A 226 27.04 -22.83 -5.40
CA PRO A 226 26.43 -23.08 -4.10
C PRO A 226 27.28 -24.06 -3.28
N VAL A 227 27.29 -23.91 -1.96
CA VAL A 227 27.96 -24.89 -1.10
C VAL A 227 27.22 -26.23 -1.22
N PRO A 228 27.89 -27.32 -1.65
CA PRO A 228 27.25 -28.63 -1.76
C PRO A 228 26.66 -29.07 -0.41
N GLY A 229 25.39 -29.47 -0.41
CA GLY A 229 24.67 -29.87 0.80
C GLY A 229 24.25 -28.73 1.72
N ALA A 230 24.35 -27.46 1.29
CA ALA A 230 23.82 -26.35 2.06
C ALA A 230 22.30 -26.44 2.20
N THR A 231 21.83 -26.64 3.42
CA THR A 231 20.43 -26.47 3.78
C THR A 231 20.26 -25.09 4.40
N ARG A 232 19.20 -24.37 4.00
CA ARG A 232 18.80 -23.16 4.72
C ARG A 232 18.19 -23.62 6.04
N ALA A 233 18.74 -23.16 7.16
CA ALA A 233 18.09 -23.37 8.45
C ALA A 233 16.63 -22.88 8.35
N PRO A 234 15.64 -23.67 8.78
CA PRO A 234 14.26 -23.21 8.80
C PRO A 234 14.17 -21.90 9.59
N VAL A 235 13.37 -20.97 9.11
CA VAL A 235 13.09 -19.75 9.88
C VAL A 235 12.42 -20.18 11.17
N VAL A 236 13.04 -19.87 12.32
CA VAL A 236 12.45 -20.12 13.62
C VAL A 236 11.24 -19.19 13.75
N LYS A 237 10.04 -19.75 13.81
CA LYS A 237 8.83 -18.96 14.04
C LYS A 237 8.86 -18.46 15.49
N PRO A 238 8.83 -17.14 15.74
CA PRO A 238 8.76 -16.63 17.09
C PRO A 238 7.45 -17.08 17.76
N VAL A 239 7.50 -17.30 19.07
CA VAL A 239 6.30 -17.55 19.88
C VAL A 239 5.70 -16.19 20.22
N PRO A 240 4.47 -15.88 19.75
CA PRO A 240 3.87 -14.58 19.98
C PRO A 240 3.46 -14.41 21.44
N ASP A 241 3.69 -13.24 22.01
CA ASP A 241 3.05 -12.83 23.27
C ASP A 241 1.56 -12.47 23.06
N PHE A 242 0.87 -12.10 24.14
CA PHE A 242 -0.54 -11.70 24.09
C PHE A 242 -0.83 -10.60 23.06
N HIS A 243 -0.04 -9.52 23.02
CA HIS A 243 -0.26 -8.38 22.14
C HIS A 243 0.00 -8.75 20.68
N GLU A 244 1.07 -9.49 20.43
CA GLU A 244 1.40 -10.03 19.11
C GLU A 244 0.29 -10.95 18.61
N ARG A 245 -0.24 -11.83 19.46
CA ARG A 245 -1.35 -12.74 19.12
C ARG A 245 -2.66 -11.99 18.81
N VAL A 246 -2.99 -10.95 19.58
CA VAL A 246 -4.12 -10.04 19.26
C VAL A 246 -3.91 -9.38 17.89
N GLY A 247 -2.68 -8.97 17.57
CA GLY A 247 -2.31 -8.44 16.25
C GLY A 247 -2.54 -9.43 15.11
N MET A 248 -2.14 -10.70 15.31
CA MET A 248 -2.24 -11.77 14.31
C MET A 248 -3.69 -12.12 13.92
N ILE A 249 -4.64 -12.06 14.86
CA ILE A 249 -6.07 -12.32 14.58
C ILE A 249 -6.83 -11.07 14.12
N GLY A 250 -6.10 -9.97 13.93
CA GLY A 250 -6.64 -8.64 13.74
C GLY A 250 -7.47 -8.42 12.47
N ASP A 251 -7.29 -9.24 11.45
CA ASP A 251 -8.04 -9.19 10.20
C ASP A 251 -9.30 -10.09 10.22
N LEU A 252 -9.53 -10.83 11.30
CA LEU A 252 -10.66 -11.73 11.48
C LEU A 252 -11.82 -11.02 12.21
N SER A 253 -12.39 -10.00 11.59
CA SER A 253 -13.45 -9.15 12.16
C SER A 253 -14.62 -9.93 12.81
N PRO A 254 -15.10 -11.05 12.23
CA PRO A 254 -16.11 -11.88 12.89
C PRO A 254 -15.61 -12.57 14.16
N LEU A 255 -14.34 -13.03 14.21
CA LEU A 255 -13.74 -13.62 15.41
C LEU A 255 -13.52 -12.59 16.51
N LEU A 256 -13.07 -11.38 16.17
CA LEU A 256 -12.91 -10.29 17.14
C LEU A 256 -14.21 -9.96 17.87
N ARG A 257 -15.36 -10.10 17.19
CA ARG A 257 -16.70 -9.97 17.79
C ARG A 257 -17.03 -11.11 18.74
N ARG A 258 -16.66 -12.36 18.42
CA ARG A 258 -16.83 -13.52 19.32
C ARG A 258 -16.00 -13.38 20.61
N LEU A 259 -14.82 -12.77 20.49
CA LEU A 259 -13.87 -12.54 21.58
C LEU A 259 -14.15 -11.26 22.38
N GLY A 260 -15.12 -10.42 21.98
CA GLY A 260 -15.39 -9.16 22.66
C GLY A 260 -14.28 -8.10 22.52
N LEU A 261 -13.37 -8.28 21.55
CA LEU A 261 -12.41 -7.25 21.14
C LEU A 261 -13.06 -6.19 20.24
N VAL A 262 -14.18 -6.57 19.61
CA VAL A 262 -15.10 -5.66 18.92
C VAL A 262 -16.49 -5.85 19.50
N ILE A 263 -17.14 -4.77 19.93
CA ILE A 263 -18.51 -4.79 20.47
C ILE A 263 -19.39 -3.91 19.60
N ASP A 264 -20.35 -4.50 18.90
CA ASP A 264 -21.30 -3.76 18.09
C ASP A 264 -22.40 -3.15 18.96
N LEU A 265 -22.78 -1.90 18.68
CA LEU A 265 -23.85 -1.18 19.36
C LEU A 265 -25.00 -0.88 18.41
N HIS A 266 -26.21 -1.12 18.89
CA HIS A 266 -27.44 -0.60 18.31
C HIS A 266 -27.77 0.72 18.99
N VAL A 267 -27.87 1.83 18.25
CA VAL A 267 -28.35 3.10 18.80
C VAL A 267 -29.87 3.07 18.79
N ASP A 268 -30.49 3.24 19.96
CA ASP A 268 -31.94 3.04 20.12
C ASP A 268 -32.75 4.15 19.42
N ASP A 269 -32.19 5.37 19.35
CA ASP A 269 -32.74 6.52 18.64
C ASP A 269 -31.64 7.18 17.79
N VAL A 270 -31.63 6.90 16.49
CA VAL A 270 -30.61 7.41 15.55
C VAL A 270 -30.64 8.93 15.39
N ASP A 271 -31.77 9.59 15.70
CA ASP A 271 -31.87 11.05 15.64
C ASP A 271 -30.96 11.72 16.69
N ALA A 272 -30.61 10.99 17.77
CA ALA A 272 -29.63 11.44 18.76
C ALA A 272 -28.20 11.62 18.18
N LEU A 273 -27.92 11.05 17.00
CA LEU A 273 -26.65 11.24 16.28
C LEU A 273 -26.62 12.57 15.52
N ALA A 274 -27.75 13.22 15.29
CA ALA A 274 -27.82 14.43 14.47
C ALA A 274 -26.94 15.56 15.03
N GLY A 275 -26.03 16.07 14.20
CA GLY A 275 -25.12 17.17 14.57
C GLY A 275 -23.96 16.78 15.49
N VAL A 276 -23.81 15.49 15.83
CA VAL A 276 -22.66 14.98 16.58
C VAL A 276 -21.39 15.17 15.76
N THR A 277 -20.37 15.79 16.38
CA THR A 277 -19.05 16.05 15.76
C THR A 277 -17.95 15.18 16.36
N GLU A 278 -18.14 14.67 17.58
CA GLU A 278 -17.24 13.70 18.20
C GLU A 278 -18.06 12.63 18.92
N ILE A 279 -17.58 11.38 18.93
CA ILE A 279 -18.21 10.27 19.64
C ILE A 279 -17.19 9.56 20.53
N ALA A 280 -17.61 9.14 21.71
CA ALA A 280 -16.79 8.40 22.66
C ALA A 280 -17.63 7.33 23.37
N ALA A 281 -16.96 6.29 23.86
CA ALA A 281 -17.63 5.25 24.62
C ALA A 281 -16.80 4.84 25.84
N THR A 282 -17.49 4.32 26.85
CA THR A 282 -16.87 3.73 28.04
C THR A 282 -17.43 2.34 28.25
N VAL A 283 -16.56 1.39 28.60
CA VAL A 283 -16.94 0.07 29.11
C VAL A 283 -16.49 0.00 30.56
N THR A 284 -17.41 -0.28 31.47
CA THR A 284 -17.15 -0.39 32.90
C THR A 284 -17.35 -1.84 33.33
N VAL A 285 -16.23 -2.52 33.63
CA VAL A 285 -16.22 -3.88 34.15
C VAL A 285 -16.24 -3.84 35.69
N PRO A 286 -17.17 -4.54 36.37
CA PRO A 286 -17.23 -4.57 37.82
C PRO A 286 -15.90 -5.00 38.47
N GLY A 287 -15.35 -4.15 39.35
CA GLY A 287 -14.12 -4.47 40.07
C GLY A 287 -12.82 -4.20 39.30
N LEU A 288 -12.88 -3.74 38.05
CA LEU A 288 -11.72 -3.28 37.28
C LEU A 288 -11.62 -1.75 37.33
N ALA A 289 -10.58 -1.24 38.01
CA ALA A 289 -10.24 0.17 37.94
C ALA A 289 -9.35 0.42 36.71
N ASN A 290 -9.93 0.87 35.60
CA ASN A 290 -9.16 1.23 34.40
C ASN A 290 -8.38 2.54 34.66
N PRO A 291 -7.04 2.54 34.67
CA PRO A 291 -6.23 3.70 35.02
C PRO A 291 -6.20 4.78 33.92
N VAL A 292 -6.79 4.53 32.75
CA VAL A 292 -6.87 5.50 31.66
C VAL A 292 -7.83 6.64 32.05
N PRO A 293 -7.35 7.89 32.16
CA PRO A 293 -8.17 9.00 32.68
C PRO A 293 -9.30 9.42 31.74
N ALA A 294 -9.14 9.22 30.42
CA ALA A 294 -10.15 9.53 29.42
C ALA A 294 -10.06 8.56 28.25
N GLN A 295 -11.21 8.01 27.82
CA GLN A 295 -11.28 7.17 26.63
C GLN A 295 -11.08 7.99 25.35
N PRO A 296 -10.51 7.41 24.28
CA PRO A 296 -10.35 8.09 23.01
C PRO A 296 -11.69 8.59 22.47
N ARG A 297 -11.70 9.84 21.98
CA ARG A 297 -12.83 10.39 21.22
C ARG A 297 -12.55 10.21 19.74
N THR A 298 -13.59 10.03 18.93
CA THR A 298 -13.50 9.95 17.46
C THR A 298 -14.18 11.16 16.87
N SER A 299 -13.46 11.95 16.08
CA SER A 299 -14.06 12.98 15.23
C SER A 299 -14.91 12.31 14.16
N CYS A 300 -16.13 12.77 13.97
CA CYS A 300 -17.09 12.13 13.07
C CYS A 300 -17.96 13.14 12.32
N VAL A 301 -18.61 12.67 11.26
CA VAL A 301 -19.55 13.43 10.45
C VAL A 301 -20.83 12.62 10.31
N VAL A 302 -21.97 13.28 10.53
CA VAL A 302 -23.31 12.74 10.32
C VAL A 302 -23.98 13.52 9.19
N ASP A 303 -24.43 12.83 8.14
CA ASP A 303 -25.06 13.41 6.95
C ASP A 303 -26.18 12.49 6.44
N GLY A 304 -27.42 12.80 6.80
CA GLY A 304 -28.56 11.92 6.58
C GLY A 304 -28.36 10.57 7.27
N HIS A 305 -28.44 9.47 6.51
CA HIS A 305 -28.14 8.11 6.99
C HIS A 305 -26.63 7.81 7.06
N GLY A 306 -25.78 8.74 6.64
CA GLY A 306 -24.35 8.63 6.66
C GLY A 306 -23.76 8.92 8.04
N PHE A 307 -22.90 8.03 8.54
CA PHE A 307 -22.12 8.26 9.75
C PHE A 307 -20.73 7.63 9.64
N TRP A 308 -19.69 8.46 9.66
CA TRP A 308 -18.29 8.01 9.48
C TRP A 308 -17.30 8.93 10.23
N ALA A 309 -16.07 8.45 10.38
CA ALA A 309 -15.00 9.22 11.00
C ALA A 309 -14.56 10.36 10.06
N ALA A 310 -14.31 11.54 10.63
CA ALA A 310 -13.85 12.71 9.89
C ALA A 310 -12.40 12.52 9.41
N SER A 311 -12.04 13.22 8.33
CA SER A 311 -10.67 13.24 7.79
C SER A 311 -9.94 14.50 8.22
N ALA A 312 -8.69 14.35 8.66
CA ALA A 312 -7.80 15.48 8.90
C ALA A 312 -7.01 15.88 7.65
N SER A 313 -6.58 14.91 6.83
CA SER A 313 -5.70 15.18 5.68
C SER A 313 -6.43 15.62 4.43
N GLY A 314 -7.75 15.38 4.36
CA GLY A 314 -8.55 15.59 3.16
C GLY A 314 -8.34 14.51 2.08
N ASP A 315 -7.60 13.44 2.39
CA ASP A 315 -7.46 12.26 1.51
C ASP A 315 -8.75 11.43 1.46
N HIS A 316 -9.54 11.51 2.53
CA HIS A 316 -10.75 10.74 2.68
C HIS A 316 -11.99 11.62 2.49
N HIS A 317 -12.98 11.07 1.80
CA HIS A 317 -14.30 11.66 1.64
C HIS A 317 -15.36 10.59 1.85
N ARG A 318 -16.21 10.75 2.87
CA ARG A 318 -17.27 9.79 3.24
C ARG A 318 -16.76 8.34 3.44
N GLY A 319 -15.60 8.20 4.08
CA GLY A 319 -14.96 6.88 4.32
C GLY A 319 -14.21 6.31 3.11
N MET A 320 -14.19 7.00 1.97
CA MET A 320 -13.47 6.57 0.75
C MET A 320 -12.18 7.35 0.57
N LEU A 321 -11.14 6.73 0.01
CA LEU A 321 -10.00 7.46 -0.53
C LEU A 321 -10.41 8.22 -1.79
N ARG A 322 -9.89 9.45 -1.96
CA ARG A 322 -10.10 10.27 -3.15
C ARG A 322 -9.21 9.82 -4.32
N LEU A 323 -9.37 8.58 -4.78
CA LEU A 323 -8.55 8.01 -5.86
C LEU A 323 -8.62 8.78 -7.20
N GLY A 324 -9.66 9.59 -7.41
CA GLY A 324 -9.78 10.47 -8.58
C GLY A 324 -8.96 11.75 -8.49
N ASP A 325 -8.33 12.03 -7.35
CA ASP A 325 -7.35 13.10 -7.18
C ASP A 325 -5.98 12.59 -7.62
N GLU A 326 -5.67 12.85 -8.88
CA GLU A 326 -4.47 12.38 -9.56
C GLU A 326 -3.17 12.88 -8.90
N GLU A 327 -3.19 14.03 -8.24
CA GLU A 327 -2.02 14.55 -7.50
C GLU A 327 -1.72 13.70 -6.26
N ARG A 328 -2.71 12.96 -5.74
CA ARG A 328 -2.58 12.13 -4.53
C ARG A 328 -2.43 10.65 -4.85
N TYR A 329 -3.15 10.17 -5.86
CA TYR A 329 -3.22 8.76 -6.21
C TYR A 329 -3.02 8.54 -7.70
N ARG A 330 -2.28 7.49 -8.04
CA ARG A 330 -2.05 7.07 -9.43
C ARG A 330 -2.53 5.65 -9.65
N VAL A 331 -3.24 5.44 -10.76
CA VAL A 331 -3.51 4.10 -11.28
C VAL A 331 -2.43 3.76 -12.30
N LEU A 332 -1.79 2.61 -12.12
CA LEU A 332 -0.70 2.11 -12.97
C LEU A 332 -1.19 0.87 -13.72
N ASP A 333 -0.86 0.76 -15.00
CA ASP A 333 -1.15 -0.42 -15.84
C ASP A 333 0.12 -1.17 -16.26
N LEU A 334 1.29 -0.59 -15.99
CA LEU A 334 2.57 -1.29 -15.99
C LEU A 334 3.02 -1.60 -14.55
N ASP A 335 3.75 -2.70 -14.42
CA ASP A 335 4.41 -3.10 -13.17
C ASP A 335 5.51 -2.06 -12.84
N PRO A 336 5.36 -1.26 -11.77
CA PRO A 336 6.30 -0.19 -11.46
C PRO A 336 7.67 -0.73 -11.04
N ASP A 337 7.71 -1.89 -10.38
CA ASP A 337 8.94 -2.50 -9.87
C ASP A 337 9.78 -3.05 -11.01
N ALA A 338 9.11 -3.79 -11.91
CA ALA A 338 9.75 -4.30 -13.12
C ALA A 338 10.20 -3.15 -14.04
N SER A 339 9.39 -2.09 -14.15
CA SER A 339 9.76 -0.90 -14.91
C SER A 339 11.00 -0.23 -14.33
N ALA A 340 11.04 -0.05 -13.00
CA ALA A 340 12.15 0.57 -12.30
C ALA A 340 13.44 -0.24 -12.44
N LEU A 341 13.44 -1.51 -12.02
CA LEU A 341 14.64 -2.36 -11.99
C LEU A 341 15.24 -2.58 -13.39
N LYS A 342 14.39 -2.76 -14.40
CA LYS A 342 14.86 -2.92 -15.78
C LYS A 342 15.45 -1.62 -16.33
N LEU A 343 14.77 -0.48 -16.10
CA LEU A 343 15.25 0.81 -16.58
C LEU A 343 16.55 1.21 -15.88
N GLU A 344 16.66 0.94 -14.59
CA GLU A 344 17.88 1.16 -13.81
C GLU A 344 19.07 0.39 -14.41
N GLN A 345 18.89 -0.90 -14.65
CA GLN A 345 19.92 -1.74 -15.26
C GLN A 345 20.24 -1.28 -16.69
N TYR A 346 19.24 -0.86 -17.47
CA TYR A 346 19.43 -0.32 -18.81
C TYR A 346 20.32 0.93 -18.77
N VAL A 347 20.00 1.91 -17.93
CA VAL A 347 20.78 3.15 -17.76
C VAL A 347 22.23 2.84 -17.35
N ARG A 348 22.45 1.93 -16.39
CA ARG A 348 23.80 1.53 -15.96
C ARG A 348 24.60 0.77 -17.02
N THR A 349 23.92 0.10 -17.95
CA THR A 349 24.58 -0.70 -18.99
C THR A 349 24.90 0.15 -20.22
N LEU A 350 24.28 1.33 -20.40
CA LEU A 350 24.51 2.23 -21.53
C LEU A 350 26.00 2.57 -21.79
N PRO A 351 26.84 2.92 -20.79
CA PRO A 351 28.26 3.19 -21.03
C PRO A 351 28.97 2.00 -21.68
N ARG A 352 28.67 0.78 -21.20
CA ARG A 352 29.25 -0.48 -21.71
C ARG A 352 28.73 -0.79 -23.11
N MET A 353 27.44 -0.59 -23.35
CA MET A 353 26.84 -0.76 -24.68
C MET A 353 27.45 0.22 -25.69
N LEU A 354 27.68 1.47 -25.29
CA LEU A 354 28.32 2.46 -26.14
C LEU A 354 29.77 2.06 -26.43
N ALA A 355 30.49 1.53 -25.44
CA ALA A 355 31.84 0.99 -25.64
C ALA A 355 31.86 -0.16 -26.65
N THR A 356 30.94 -1.10 -26.52
CA THR A 356 30.78 -2.24 -27.44
C THR A 356 30.49 -1.76 -28.87
N GLU A 357 29.62 -0.76 -29.04
CA GLU A 357 29.33 -0.17 -30.35
C GLU A 357 30.55 0.53 -30.94
N LEU A 358 31.27 1.32 -30.14
CA LEU A 358 32.50 2.00 -30.55
C LEU A 358 33.63 1.03 -30.90
N ASN A 359 33.63 -0.18 -30.31
CA ASN A 359 34.52 -1.27 -30.68
C ASN A 359 34.15 -1.94 -32.02
N GLY A 360 32.99 -1.60 -32.60
CA GLY A 360 32.48 -2.18 -33.84
C GLY A 360 31.72 -3.50 -33.64
N ASP A 361 31.43 -3.89 -32.41
CA ASP A 361 30.66 -5.08 -32.10
C ASP A 361 29.15 -4.84 -32.20
N ALA A 362 28.39 -5.90 -32.48
CA ALA A 362 26.93 -5.82 -32.60
C ALA A 362 26.26 -5.58 -31.23
N VAL A 363 25.60 -4.43 -31.08
CA VAL A 363 24.86 -4.04 -29.88
C VAL A 363 23.76 -3.05 -30.26
N THR A 364 22.72 -2.94 -29.43
CA THR A 364 21.59 -2.04 -29.66
C THR A 364 21.14 -1.42 -28.35
N SER A 365 20.67 -0.17 -28.35
CA SER A 365 20.08 0.49 -27.19
C SER A 365 18.56 0.29 -27.09
N ALA A 366 18.08 -0.89 -27.49
CA ALA A 366 16.66 -1.22 -27.34
C ALA A 366 16.31 -1.27 -25.84
N PRO A 367 15.29 -0.51 -25.38
CA PRO A 367 14.93 -0.48 -23.99
C PRO A 367 14.29 -1.80 -23.57
N PRO A 368 14.39 -2.18 -22.29
CA PRO A 368 13.92 -3.46 -21.81
C PRO A 368 12.39 -3.56 -21.92
N GLY A 369 11.89 -4.77 -22.16
CA GLY A 369 10.46 -5.01 -22.37
C GLY A 369 9.60 -4.60 -21.17
N LEU A 370 8.54 -3.85 -21.45
CA LEU A 370 7.54 -3.45 -20.47
C LEU A 370 6.76 -4.67 -19.94
N ARG A 371 6.39 -4.65 -18.67
CA ARG A 371 5.60 -5.72 -18.04
C ARG A 371 4.27 -5.16 -17.57
N ALA A 372 3.18 -5.79 -17.99
CA ALA A 372 1.83 -5.53 -17.50
C ALA A 372 1.31 -6.81 -16.84
N SER A 373 1.22 -6.83 -15.50
CA SER A 373 0.68 -7.95 -14.71
C SER A 373 -0.77 -7.72 -14.27
N GLY A 374 -1.19 -6.46 -14.18
CA GLY A 374 -2.50 -6.06 -13.68
C GLY A 374 -2.58 -4.54 -13.55
N LEU A 375 -3.48 -4.08 -12.70
CA LEU A 375 -3.68 -2.67 -12.38
C LEU A 375 -3.23 -2.41 -10.95
N ALA A 376 -2.45 -1.37 -10.70
CA ALA A 376 -2.02 -0.99 -9.36
C ALA A 376 -2.49 0.42 -8.97
N VAL A 377 -2.66 0.66 -7.67
CA VAL A 377 -2.97 1.97 -7.11
C VAL A 377 -1.81 2.40 -6.22
N ALA A 378 -1.15 3.51 -6.55
CA ALA A 378 -0.09 4.11 -5.76
C ALA A 378 -0.58 5.38 -5.07
N ARG A 379 -0.08 5.63 -3.85
CA ARG A 379 -0.19 6.93 -3.18
C ARG A 379 1.10 7.70 -3.41
N VAL A 380 0.98 8.88 -3.99
CA VAL A 380 2.11 9.77 -4.26
C VAL A 380 2.77 10.18 -2.94
N ASP A 381 4.10 10.10 -2.89
CA ASP A 381 4.93 10.46 -1.74
C ASP A 381 4.52 9.75 -0.44
N ARG A 382 4.07 8.49 -0.55
CA ARG A 382 3.54 7.72 0.60
C ARG A 382 4.54 7.63 1.75
N SER A 383 5.83 7.50 1.47
CA SER A 383 6.86 7.39 2.52
C SER A 383 6.90 8.61 3.41
N ASP A 384 6.75 9.79 2.83
CA ASP A 384 6.88 11.06 3.54
C ASP A 384 5.66 11.26 4.45
N HIS A 385 4.47 11.00 3.91
CA HIS A 385 3.23 10.96 4.70
C HIS A 385 3.31 9.97 5.87
N LEU A 386 3.89 8.79 5.65
CA LEU A 386 4.01 7.77 6.70
C LEU A 386 5.03 8.18 7.77
N GLN A 387 6.16 8.79 7.38
CA GLN A 387 7.13 9.34 8.34
C GLN A 387 6.50 10.44 9.20
N GLU A 388 5.77 11.38 8.59
CA GLU A 388 5.06 12.44 9.32
C GLU A 388 4.04 11.87 10.30
N GLN A 389 3.24 10.88 9.87
CA GLN A 389 2.25 10.23 10.73
C GLN A 389 2.87 9.52 11.94
N LEU A 390 4.06 8.95 11.78
CA LEU A 390 4.74 8.16 12.80
C LEU A 390 5.64 9.00 13.72
N ALA A 391 6.10 10.18 13.27
CA ALA A 391 6.92 11.09 14.07
C ALA A 391 6.22 11.55 15.38
N ASP A 392 4.89 11.59 15.37
CA ASP A 392 4.07 12.03 16.51
C ASP A 392 3.70 10.91 17.51
N ILE A 393 4.13 9.66 17.31
CA ILE A 393 3.71 8.55 18.19
C ILE A 393 4.09 8.78 19.67
N PRO A 394 5.33 9.18 20.02
CA PRO A 394 5.72 9.34 21.42
C PRO A 394 4.91 10.42 22.15
N SER A 395 4.57 11.52 21.47
CA SER A 395 3.77 12.60 22.07
C SER A 395 2.31 12.17 22.31
N ARG A 396 1.73 11.37 21.40
CA ARG A 396 0.36 10.83 21.56
C ARG A 396 0.19 9.93 22.78
N ASP A 397 1.18 9.08 23.10
CA ASP A 397 1.12 8.24 24.32
C ASP A 397 1.11 9.11 25.59
N LEU A 398 1.93 10.17 25.62
CA LEU A 398 1.96 11.12 26.73
C LEU A 398 0.64 11.89 26.89
N ASP A 399 0.06 12.35 25.78
CA ASP A 399 -1.23 13.06 25.80
C ASP A 399 -2.38 12.17 26.26
N LEU A 400 -2.40 10.90 25.85
CA LEU A 400 -3.38 9.92 26.31
C LEU A 400 -3.29 9.70 27.82
N LEU A 401 -2.07 9.46 28.34
CA LEU A 401 -1.84 9.27 29.77
C LEU A 401 -2.15 10.53 30.59
N ALA A 402 -2.06 11.72 29.99
CA ALA A 402 -2.46 12.98 30.60
C ALA A 402 -3.95 13.30 30.50
N GLY A 403 -4.76 12.47 29.81
CA GLY A 403 -6.18 12.73 29.55
C GLY A 403 -6.42 13.89 28.58
N LYS A 404 -5.44 14.18 27.71
CA LYS A 404 -5.42 15.30 26.77
C LYS A 404 -5.35 14.86 25.30
N ALA A 405 -5.47 13.56 25.02
CA ALA A 405 -5.43 13.04 23.67
C ALA A 405 -6.47 13.74 22.78
N PRO A 406 -6.07 14.25 21.60
CA PRO A 406 -7.00 14.83 20.65
C PRO A 406 -7.96 13.75 20.11
N PRO A 407 -9.15 14.16 19.64
CA PRO A 407 -10.05 13.24 18.93
C PRO A 407 -9.35 12.60 17.73
N GLN A 408 -9.55 11.29 17.58
CA GLN A 408 -8.98 10.49 16.49
C GLN A 408 -9.78 10.72 15.20
N THR A 409 -9.07 10.76 14.08
CA THR A 409 -9.65 10.87 12.73
C THR A 409 -9.53 9.55 11.99
N ILE A 410 -10.17 9.46 10.82
CA ILE A 410 -10.17 8.24 10.01
C ILE A 410 -8.75 7.72 9.71
N GLU A 411 -7.76 8.60 9.59
CA GLU A 411 -6.36 8.23 9.34
C GLU A 411 -5.74 7.45 10.52
N ALA A 412 -6.11 7.78 11.76
CA ALA A 412 -5.65 7.08 12.97
C ALA A 412 -6.46 5.81 13.28
N LEU A 413 -7.68 5.74 12.75
CA LEU A 413 -8.61 4.62 12.93
C LEU A 413 -8.53 3.57 11.81
N ALA A 414 -7.77 3.85 10.76
CA ALA A 414 -7.64 2.96 9.62
C ALA A 414 -6.80 1.73 9.95
N ARG A 415 -7.40 0.55 9.83
CA ARG A 415 -6.69 -0.75 9.85
C ARG A 415 -6.21 -1.18 8.48
N GLY A 416 -6.89 -0.71 7.44
CA GLY A 416 -6.56 -1.05 6.06
C GLY A 416 -7.51 -0.44 5.05
N LEU A 417 -7.52 -1.03 3.86
CA LEU A 417 -8.28 -0.54 2.71
C LEU A 417 -8.91 -1.69 1.92
N ARG A 418 -10.12 -1.47 1.42
CA ARG A 418 -10.86 -2.37 0.53
C ARG A 418 -11.00 -1.75 -0.84
N LEU A 419 -10.52 -2.43 -1.86
CA LEU A 419 -10.71 -2.04 -3.24
C LEU A 419 -11.97 -2.66 -3.83
N GLU A 420 -12.63 -1.85 -4.63
CA GLU A 420 -13.76 -2.26 -5.44
C GLU A 420 -13.55 -1.76 -6.86
N VAL A 421 -14.03 -2.55 -7.80
CA VAL A 421 -13.84 -2.30 -9.21
C VAL A 421 -15.19 -2.29 -9.92
N TRP A 422 -15.43 -1.24 -10.69
CA TRP A 422 -16.50 -1.17 -11.65
C TRP A 422 -16.06 -1.84 -12.95
N ASP A 423 -16.85 -2.79 -13.46
CA ASP A 423 -16.65 -3.43 -14.77
C ASP A 423 -17.69 -2.88 -15.75
N ASP A 424 -17.24 -2.33 -16.89
CA ASP A 424 -18.12 -1.74 -17.90
C ASP A 424 -19.08 -2.74 -18.55
N VAL A 425 -18.72 -4.03 -18.56
CA VAL A 425 -19.57 -5.10 -19.11
C VAL A 425 -20.67 -5.51 -18.13
N SER A 426 -20.36 -5.67 -16.84
CA SER A 426 -21.38 -6.02 -15.84
C SER A 426 -22.22 -4.81 -15.42
N ALA A 427 -21.70 -3.59 -15.62
CA ALA A 427 -22.27 -2.34 -15.17
C ALA A 427 -22.59 -2.36 -13.66
N GLN A 428 -21.68 -2.93 -12.87
CA GLN A 428 -21.79 -3.03 -11.41
C GLN A 428 -20.44 -2.83 -10.72
N TRP A 429 -20.50 -2.37 -9.46
CA TRP A 429 -19.34 -2.35 -8.56
C TRP A 429 -19.15 -3.72 -7.93
N HIS A 430 -17.96 -4.28 -8.06
CA HIS A 430 -17.59 -5.56 -7.49
C HIS A 430 -16.57 -5.39 -6.38
N SER A 431 -16.78 -6.06 -5.25
CA SER A 431 -15.78 -6.11 -4.18
C SER A 431 -14.67 -7.10 -4.54
N LEU A 432 -13.41 -6.70 -4.35
CA LEU A 432 -12.26 -7.59 -4.49
C LEU A 432 -11.96 -8.39 -3.22
N HIS A 433 -12.71 -8.14 -2.14
CA HIS A 433 -12.41 -8.58 -0.78
C HIS A 433 -13.46 -9.51 -0.14
N ARG A 434 -14.64 -9.66 -0.76
CA ARG A 434 -15.70 -10.53 -0.25
C ARG A 434 -15.25 -11.98 -0.23
N ARG A 435 -15.33 -12.60 0.95
CA ARG A 435 -14.90 -13.97 1.20
C ARG A 435 -15.85 -14.69 2.14
N ARG A 436 -15.73 -16.01 2.16
CA ARG A 436 -16.30 -16.88 3.20
C ARG A 436 -15.14 -17.48 3.98
N ILE A 437 -15.23 -17.45 5.30
CA ILE A 437 -14.17 -17.94 6.18
C ILE A 437 -14.65 -19.11 7.03
N ASP A 438 -13.76 -20.06 7.23
CA ASP A 438 -13.86 -21.09 8.26
C ASP A 438 -12.74 -20.81 9.28
N VAL A 439 -13.07 -20.73 10.57
CA VAL A 439 -12.12 -20.46 11.66
C VAL A 439 -12.18 -21.59 12.68
N GLU A 440 -11.06 -22.27 12.83
CA GLU A 440 -10.86 -23.34 13.80
C GLU A 440 -9.93 -22.87 14.91
N VAL A 441 -10.29 -23.20 16.16
CA VAL A 441 -9.51 -22.85 17.35
C VAL A 441 -9.05 -24.11 18.08
N ASP A 442 -7.77 -24.18 18.43
CA ASP A 442 -7.19 -25.32 19.15
C ASP A 442 -7.98 -25.62 20.44
N GLY A 443 -8.44 -26.86 20.58
CA GLY A 443 -9.28 -27.31 21.70
C GLY A 443 -10.70 -26.74 21.76
N ALA A 444 -11.11 -25.84 20.85
CA ALA A 444 -12.49 -25.35 20.71
C ALA A 444 -13.18 -25.89 19.44
N GLY A 445 -12.41 -26.35 18.44
CA GLY A 445 -12.91 -26.83 17.16
C GLY A 445 -13.36 -25.68 16.26
N MET A 446 -14.34 -25.94 15.38
CA MET A 446 -14.83 -24.96 14.42
C MET A 446 -15.69 -23.90 15.10
N VAL A 447 -15.18 -22.67 15.19
CA VAL A 447 -15.84 -21.51 15.82
C VAL A 447 -16.67 -20.72 14.79
N LEU A 448 -16.16 -20.60 13.56
CA LEU A 448 -16.89 -20.00 12.45
C LEU A 448 -16.88 -20.96 11.27
N SER A 449 -18.04 -21.24 10.68
CA SER A 449 -18.11 -22.05 9.47
C SER A 449 -18.89 -21.33 8.37
N ASP A 450 -18.30 -21.29 7.17
CA ASP A 450 -18.78 -20.56 6.01
C ASP A 450 -19.29 -19.16 6.38
N ALA A 451 -18.59 -18.48 7.28
CA ALA A 451 -19.02 -17.18 7.77
C ALA A 451 -18.75 -16.12 6.70
N ALA A 452 -19.73 -15.23 6.49
CA ALA A 452 -19.53 -14.05 5.64
C ALA A 452 -18.45 -13.16 6.26
N ASP A 453 -17.47 -12.78 5.46
CA ASP A 453 -16.44 -11.82 5.85
C ASP A 453 -16.02 -10.98 4.65
N THR A 454 -15.45 -9.82 4.92
CA THR A 454 -14.81 -9.01 3.90
C THR A 454 -13.40 -8.74 4.36
N GLY A 455 -12.41 -9.31 3.68
CA GLY A 455 -11.02 -9.03 3.98
C GLY A 455 -10.64 -7.59 3.63
N PHE A 456 -9.36 -7.26 3.76
CA PHE A 456 -8.84 -5.94 3.42
C PHE A 456 -7.33 -6.02 3.23
N LEU A 457 -6.77 -5.04 2.52
CA LEU A 457 -5.33 -4.84 2.50
C LEU A 457 -4.93 -4.06 3.73
N GLN A 458 -4.12 -4.66 4.59
CA GLN A 458 -3.32 -3.88 5.53
C GLN A 458 -2.31 -3.10 4.67
N GLY A 459 -2.19 -1.79 4.88
CA GLY A 459 -1.27 -0.97 4.11
C GLY A 459 0.13 -1.59 4.16
N ALA A 460 0.90 -1.50 3.06
CA ALA A 460 2.21 -2.15 2.96
C ALA A 460 3.04 -1.82 4.22
N ALA A 461 3.26 -2.85 5.04
CA ALA A 461 3.94 -2.72 6.32
C ALA A 461 5.32 -2.11 6.09
N LEU A 462 5.82 -1.36 7.08
CA LEU A 462 7.22 -1.00 7.10
C LEU A 462 8.02 -2.28 7.19
N ALA A 463 8.56 -2.72 6.06
CA ALA A 463 9.40 -3.89 6.05
C ALA A 463 10.72 -3.49 6.70
N ARG A 464 11.18 -4.33 7.63
CA ARG A 464 12.51 -4.25 8.22
C ARG A 464 13.33 -5.41 7.68
N ALA A 465 14.52 -5.10 7.20
CA ALA A 465 15.51 -6.13 6.90
C ALA A 465 16.28 -6.41 8.20
N GLU A 466 15.88 -7.46 8.91
CA GLU A 466 16.67 -8.02 10.00
C GLU A 466 17.61 -9.09 9.43
N ASP A 467 18.80 -9.23 10.00
CA ASP A 467 19.68 -10.35 9.69
C ASP A 467 19.14 -11.64 10.33
N ALA A 468 19.80 -12.77 10.07
CA ALA A 468 19.37 -14.08 10.59
C ALA A 468 19.32 -14.16 12.13
N ASP A 469 19.99 -13.22 12.82
CA ASP A 469 20.12 -13.16 14.28
C ASP A 469 19.29 -11.99 14.90
N GLY A 470 18.49 -11.28 14.09
CA GLY A 470 17.62 -10.18 14.55
C GLY A 470 18.34 -8.89 14.98
N GLN A 471 19.64 -8.78 14.70
CA GLN A 471 20.54 -7.75 15.23
C GLN A 471 21.39 -7.11 14.12
N SER A 472 20.75 -6.50 13.12
CA SER A 472 21.50 -5.67 12.18
C SER A 472 21.68 -4.25 12.74
N PRO A 473 22.92 -3.76 12.97
CA PRO A 473 23.18 -2.35 13.30
C PRO A 473 22.85 -1.40 12.14
N ASP A 474 22.67 -1.93 10.92
CA ASP A 474 22.29 -1.21 9.70
C ASP A 474 20.81 -1.44 9.34
N ALA A 475 19.95 -1.66 10.33
CA ALA A 475 18.53 -1.89 10.09
C ALA A 475 17.88 -0.65 9.43
N LEU A 476 17.24 -0.88 8.28
CA LEU A 476 16.52 0.15 7.51
C LEU A 476 15.04 -0.18 7.43
N TYR A 477 14.21 0.87 7.36
CA TYR A 477 12.80 0.73 6.99
C TYR A 477 12.62 0.84 5.48
N TYR A 478 11.77 -0.02 4.93
CA TYR A 478 11.41 0.00 3.51
C TYR A 478 9.92 0.30 3.38
N ALA A 479 9.59 1.40 2.72
CA ALA A 479 8.22 1.81 2.45
C ALA A 479 7.98 1.85 0.94
N HIS A 480 6.98 1.12 0.47
CA HIS A 480 6.58 1.10 -0.95
C HIS A 480 5.40 2.03 -1.21
N GLU A 481 5.33 2.76 -2.33
CA GLU A 481 4.21 3.66 -2.62
C GLU A 481 2.92 2.97 -3.10
N VAL A 482 3.05 1.81 -3.75
CA VAL A 482 1.88 1.03 -4.20
C VAL A 482 1.10 0.54 -2.99
N LEU A 483 -0.18 0.92 -2.94
CA LEU A 483 -1.13 0.51 -1.90
C LEU A 483 -1.79 -0.83 -2.21
N ALA A 484 -2.03 -1.11 -3.49
CA ALA A 484 -2.76 -2.29 -3.94
C ALA A 484 -2.42 -2.63 -5.39
N GLY A 485 -2.39 -3.92 -5.73
CA GLY A 485 -2.28 -4.43 -7.10
C GLY A 485 -3.35 -5.48 -7.37
N TRP A 486 -4.10 -5.35 -8.46
CA TRP A 486 -5.15 -6.25 -8.89
C TRP A 486 -4.84 -6.90 -10.24
N GLU A 487 -4.69 -8.21 -10.22
CA GLU A 487 -4.35 -9.04 -11.38
C GLU A 487 -5.53 -9.95 -11.79
N GLY A 488 -6.77 -9.48 -11.59
CA GLY A 488 -7.97 -10.26 -11.92
C GLY A 488 -8.33 -11.36 -10.93
N TRP A 489 -7.81 -11.31 -9.70
CA TRP A 489 -8.17 -12.23 -8.61
C TRP A 489 -8.62 -11.49 -7.36
N SER A 490 -9.16 -12.20 -6.37
CA SER A 490 -9.47 -11.62 -5.06
C SER A 490 -8.20 -11.10 -4.37
N LEU A 491 -8.33 -10.00 -3.65
CA LEU A 491 -7.29 -9.41 -2.80
C LEU A 491 -7.39 -9.88 -1.35
N SER A 492 -8.24 -10.88 -1.05
CA SER A 492 -8.41 -11.43 0.31
C SER A 492 -8.52 -12.94 0.36
N VAL A 493 -8.36 -13.61 -0.78
CA VAL A 493 -8.37 -15.06 -0.91
C VAL A 493 -7.19 -15.47 -1.78
N PRO A 494 -6.35 -16.44 -1.34
CA PRO A 494 -5.24 -16.92 -2.17
C PRO A 494 -5.74 -17.48 -3.50
N ARG A 495 -4.88 -17.43 -4.53
CA ARG A 495 -5.17 -18.11 -5.80
C ARG A 495 -5.22 -19.63 -5.55
N PRO A 496 -6.16 -20.37 -6.15
CA PRO A 496 -6.15 -21.82 -6.09
C PRO A 496 -4.87 -22.33 -6.75
N GLY A 497 -4.18 -23.25 -6.09
CA GLY A 497 -2.93 -23.79 -6.59
C GLY A 497 -2.40 -24.91 -5.70
N LYS A 498 -1.64 -25.81 -6.31
CA LYS A 498 -0.84 -26.80 -5.61
C LYS A 498 0.51 -26.19 -5.22
N VAL A 499 1.10 -26.69 -4.15
CA VAL A 499 2.43 -26.29 -3.68
C VAL A 499 3.46 -27.34 -4.08
N VAL A 500 4.67 -26.88 -4.42
CA VAL A 500 5.81 -27.75 -4.66
C VAL A 500 6.55 -27.91 -3.33
N VAL A 501 6.66 -29.15 -2.85
CA VAL A 501 7.39 -29.50 -1.63
C VAL A 501 8.56 -30.40 -1.98
N HIS A 502 9.67 -30.25 -1.26
CA HIS A 502 10.82 -31.12 -1.42
C HIS A 502 10.78 -32.21 -0.35
N GLN A 503 10.48 -33.45 -0.74
CA GLN A 503 10.38 -34.61 0.17
C GLN A 503 11.40 -35.66 -0.24
N GLY A 504 12.37 -35.95 0.65
CA GLY A 504 13.34 -37.02 0.44
C GLY A 504 14.32 -36.81 -0.72
N GLY A 505 14.51 -35.58 -1.20
CA GLY A 505 15.36 -35.28 -2.37
C GLY A 505 14.58 -35.05 -3.67
N ASP A 506 13.26 -35.29 -3.66
CA ASP A 506 12.40 -35.15 -4.82
C ASP A 506 11.44 -33.95 -4.69
N GLU A 507 11.21 -33.24 -5.79
CA GLU A 507 10.15 -32.23 -5.88
C GLU A 507 8.80 -32.91 -6.13
N VAL A 508 7.86 -32.74 -5.20
CA VAL A 508 6.51 -33.31 -5.26
C VAL A 508 5.48 -32.18 -5.24
N VAL A 509 4.49 -32.27 -6.13
CA VAL A 509 3.38 -31.30 -6.20
C VAL A 509 2.21 -31.82 -5.36
N VAL A 510 1.90 -31.12 -4.27
CA VAL A 510 0.84 -31.51 -3.32
C VAL A 510 -0.21 -30.40 -3.20
N ASP A 511 -1.40 -30.73 -2.71
CA ASP A 511 -2.38 -29.71 -2.38
C ASP A 511 -1.84 -28.82 -1.26
N ALA A 512 -2.17 -27.53 -1.30
CA ALA A 512 -1.77 -26.62 -0.23
C ALA A 512 -2.34 -27.14 1.09
N PRO A 513 -1.50 -27.38 2.12
CA PRO A 513 -2.00 -27.86 3.40
C PRO A 513 -2.93 -26.81 4.01
N ASN A 514 -4.05 -27.27 4.57
CA ASN A 514 -4.84 -26.39 5.43
C ASN A 514 -4.00 -26.04 6.66
N PRO A 515 -4.11 -24.81 7.18
CA PRO A 515 -3.51 -24.47 8.46
C PRO A 515 -4.20 -25.29 9.55
N ASP A 516 -3.42 -26.05 10.32
CA ASP A 516 -3.89 -26.71 11.52
C ASP A 516 -3.57 -25.82 12.73
N PRO A 517 -4.53 -25.57 13.63
CA PRO A 517 -4.26 -24.80 14.84
C PRO A 517 -3.38 -25.61 15.80
N ASP A 518 -2.53 -24.92 16.56
CA ASP A 518 -1.67 -25.53 17.56
C ASP A 518 -1.58 -24.64 18.82
N PRO A 519 -1.05 -25.14 19.96
CA PRO A 519 -0.98 -24.35 21.19
C PRO A 519 -0.19 -23.02 21.10
N VAL A 520 0.73 -22.88 20.14
CA VAL A 520 1.51 -21.66 19.86
C VAL A 520 0.69 -20.71 18.98
N ASN A 521 0.00 -21.24 17.98
CA ASN A 521 -0.87 -20.51 17.05
C ASN A 521 -2.28 -21.12 17.07
N PRO A 522 -3.10 -20.80 18.08
CA PRO A 522 -4.34 -21.52 18.36
C PRO A 522 -5.46 -21.21 17.38
N VAL A 523 -5.28 -20.29 16.43
CA VAL A 523 -6.31 -19.89 15.46
C VAL A 523 -5.84 -20.25 14.06
N ALA A 524 -6.57 -21.14 13.42
CA ALA A 524 -6.43 -21.45 12.00
C ALA A 524 -7.60 -20.86 11.22
N THR A 525 -7.33 -20.29 10.05
CA THR A 525 -8.36 -19.72 9.18
C THR A 525 -8.15 -20.18 7.75
N THR A 526 -9.23 -20.63 7.12
CA THR A 526 -9.28 -20.84 5.67
C THR A 526 -10.29 -19.89 5.06
N SER A 527 -10.06 -19.49 3.82
CA SER A 527 -10.95 -18.57 3.11
C SER A 527 -11.18 -19.01 1.68
N ARG A 528 -12.38 -18.73 1.18
CA ARG A 528 -12.74 -18.87 -0.22
C ARG A 528 -13.49 -17.64 -0.71
N ILE A 529 -13.49 -17.43 -2.02
CA ILE A 529 -14.21 -16.33 -2.63
C ILE A 529 -15.71 -16.50 -2.37
N GLU A 530 -16.38 -15.42 -1.98
CA GLU A 530 -17.83 -15.42 -1.96
C GLU A 530 -18.38 -15.47 -3.39
N PRO A 531 -19.21 -16.45 -3.77
CA PRO A 531 -19.68 -16.61 -5.15
C PRO A 531 -20.28 -15.34 -5.74
N LEU A 532 -20.08 -15.13 -7.06
CA LEU A 532 -20.62 -14.02 -7.84
C LEU A 532 -20.14 -12.62 -7.45
N THR A 533 -19.05 -12.51 -6.69
CA THR A 533 -18.50 -11.20 -6.28
C THR A 533 -17.37 -10.70 -7.17
N LEU A 534 -16.55 -11.59 -7.74
CA LEU A 534 -15.31 -11.24 -8.44
C LEU A 534 -15.50 -11.05 -9.97
N PRO A 535 -15.09 -9.90 -10.55
CA PRO A 535 -15.13 -9.67 -11.99
C PRO A 535 -13.87 -10.17 -12.69
N TRP A 536 -13.90 -10.22 -14.02
CA TRP A 536 -12.79 -10.71 -14.83
C TRP A 536 -11.93 -9.55 -15.32
N LEU A 537 -10.60 -9.65 -15.16
CA LEU A 537 -9.65 -8.72 -15.79
C LEU A 537 -9.40 -9.13 -17.26
N ARG A 538 -9.69 -8.22 -18.20
CA ARG A 538 -9.62 -8.45 -19.65
C ARG A 538 -9.12 -7.20 -20.37
N TYR A 539 -8.26 -7.39 -21.36
CA TYR A 539 -7.90 -6.35 -22.31
C TYR A 539 -9.12 -5.87 -23.09
N GLY A 540 -9.14 -4.57 -23.41
CA GLY A 540 -10.23 -3.93 -24.16
C GLY A 540 -11.48 -3.60 -23.34
N ARG A 541 -11.44 -3.77 -22.01
CA ARG A 541 -12.47 -3.32 -21.07
C ARG A 541 -12.04 -2.08 -20.31
N SER A 542 -13.01 -1.31 -19.85
CA SER A 542 -12.79 -0.17 -18.98
C SER A 542 -13.14 -0.52 -17.54
N TYR A 543 -12.26 -0.15 -16.61
CA TYR A 543 -12.48 -0.33 -15.19
C TYR A 543 -12.42 1.01 -14.47
N SER A 544 -13.14 1.13 -13.36
CA SER A 544 -12.97 2.23 -12.42
C SER A 544 -12.76 1.67 -11.02
N PHE A 545 -11.93 2.32 -10.22
CA PHE A 545 -11.64 1.88 -8.86
C PHE A 545 -12.22 2.82 -7.84
N ARG A 546 -12.63 2.27 -6.71
CA ARG A 546 -12.81 3.00 -5.47
C ARG A 546 -12.17 2.22 -4.33
N ALA A 547 -11.67 2.95 -3.34
CA ALA A 547 -11.08 2.35 -2.15
C ALA A 547 -11.78 2.88 -0.91
N TRP A 548 -12.21 1.97 -0.05
CA TRP A 548 -12.84 2.27 1.23
C TRP A 548 -11.85 2.04 2.35
N THR A 549 -11.81 2.96 3.30
CA THR A 549 -11.08 2.74 4.54
C THR A 549 -11.79 1.66 5.36
N VAL A 550 -10.99 0.82 5.98
CA VAL A 550 -11.44 -0.18 6.93
C VAL A 550 -11.01 0.27 8.31
N ASP A 551 -11.95 0.43 9.23
CA ASP A 551 -11.68 0.83 10.60
C ASP A 551 -11.08 -0.32 11.44
N LEU A 552 -10.71 -0.04 12.69
CA LEU A 552 -10.14 -1.05 13.60
C LEU A 552 -11.05 -2.26 13.87
N ALA A 553 -12.37 -2.10 13.73
CA ALA A 553 -13.38 -3.16 13.88
C ALA A 553 -13.67 -3.93 12.58
N GLY A 554 -12.99 -3.59 11.48
CA GLY A 554 -13.18 -4.22 10.18
C GLY A 554 -14.38 -3.66 9.40
N ASN A 555 -14.95 -2.53 9.81
CA ASN A 555 -16.08 -1.92 9.10
C ASN A 555 -15.60 -0.95 8.02
N SER A 556 -16.45 -0.74 7.04
CA SER A 556 -16.37 0.38 6.10
C SER A 556 -17.75 1.05 6.07
N ALA A 557 -17.81 2.32 5.66
CA ALA A 557 -19.08 3.00 5.48
C ALA A 557 -20.00 2.19 4.53
N PRO A 558 -21.30 2.00 4.84
CA PRO A 558 -22.21 1.22 4.02
C PRO A 558 -22.33 1.75 2.59
N HIS A 559 -22.35 0.84 1.62
CA HIS A 559 -22.47 1.17 0.21
C HIS A 559 -22.93 -0.05 -0.61
N HIS A 560 -23.45 0.21 -1.80
CA HIS A 560 -23.93 -0.83 -2.72
C HIS A 560 -22.78 -1.50 -3.50
N VAL A 561 -22.79 -2.83 -3.56
CA VAL A 561 -21.88 -3.67 -4.36
C VAL A 561 -22.57 -4.96 -4.82
N ALA A 562 -22.19 -5.42 -6.02
CA ALA A 562 -22.64 -6.66 -6.64
C ALA A 562 -22.37 -7.90 -5.78
N GLY A 563 -23.31 -8.85 -5.78
CA GLY A 563 -23.21 -10.12 -5.08
C GLY A 563 -24.58 -10.66 -4.65
N PRO A 564 -24.61 -11.73 -3.84
CA PRO A 564 -25.82 -12.51 -3.56
C PRO A 564 -26.96 -11.79 -2.79
N GLY A 565 -26.82 -10.50 -2.46
CA GLY A 565 -27.80 -9.73 -1.67
C GLY A 565 -28.05 -8.30 -2.18
N GLY A 566 -27.82 -8.01 -3.46
CA GLY A 566 -27.97 -6.66 -4.05
C GLY A 566 -29.29 -6.40 -4.79
N ASP A 567 -30.41 -7.00 -4.35
CA ASP A 567 -31.70 -6.81 -5.01
C ASP A 567 -32.45 -5.59 -4.44
N ASP A 568 -31.86 -4.41 -4.62
CA ASP A 568 -32.60 -3.14 -4.69
C ASP A 568 -31.68 -2.07 -5.29
N SER A 569 -31.69 -1.99 -6.62
CA SER A 569 -30.90 -1.00 -7.37
C SER A 569 -31.77 0.20 -7.77
N PRO A 570 -31.51 1.43 -7.30
CA PRO A 570 -31.53 2.56 -8.20
C PRO A 570 -30.39 2.35 -9.20
N LYS A 571 -30.69 2.39 -10.50
CA LYS A 571 -29.66 2.46 -11.55
C LYS A 571 -28.85 3.74 -11.31
N VAL A 572 -27.72 3.63 -10.62
CA VAL A 572 -26.76 4.74 -10.54
C VAL A 572 -26.28 4.97 -11.96
N ALA A 573 -26.45 6.20 -12.44
CA ALA A 573 -26.00 6.58 -13.76
C ALA A 573 -24.50 6.20 -13.89
N PRO A 574 -24.07 5.63 -15.02
CA PRO A 574 -22.65 5.42 -15.25
C PRO A 574 -21.92 6.73 -14.93
N ALA A 575 -20.76 6.65 -14.26
CA ALA A 575 -19.78 7.73 -14.37
C ALA A 575 -19.75 8.09 -15.86
N PRO A 576 -19.99 9.36 -16.25
CA PRO A 576 -20.34 9.73 -17.60
C PRO A 576 -19.35 9.01 -18.50
N ALA A 577 -19.89 8.04 -19.28
CA ALA A 577 -19.08 7.25 -20.16
C ALA A 577 -18.19 8.26 -20.85
N ALA A 578 -16.86 8.13 -20.69
CA ALA A 578 -15.93 8.89 -21.50
C ALA A 578 -16.39 8.57 -22.92
N THR A 579 -17.17 9.52 -23.46
CA THR A 579 -17.91 9.31 -24.69
C THR A 579 -16.81 8.88 -25.63
N ARG A 580 -16.98 7.80 -26.41
CA ARG A 580 -15.97 7.38 -27.40
C ARG A 580 -15.65 8.47 -28.47
N GLY A 581 -16.09 9.71 -28.27
CA GLY A 581 -15.67 10.94 -28.94
C GLY A 581 -15.53 12.18 -28.06
N ARG A 582 -15.46 12.10 -26.71
CA ARG A 582 -14.96 13.22 -25.87
C ARG A 582 -13.48 12.98 -25.60
N ARG A 583 -12.68 13.69 -26.39
CA ARG A 583 -11.25 13.99 -26.20
C ARG A 583 -10.93 14.07 -24.70
N ARG A 584 -9.94 13.29 -24.22
CA ARG A 584 -9.38 13.42 -22.85
C ARG A 584 -9.27 14.91 -22.53
N GLU A 585 -9.94 15.38 -21.47
CA GLU A 585 -9.51 16.61 -20.84
C GLU A 585 -8.11 16.33 -20.30
N ARG A 586 -7.13 17.08 -20.80
CA ARG A 586 -5.72 16.86 -20.50
C ARG A 586 -5.50 17.12 -19.02
N SER A 587 -4.84 16.18 -18.34
CA SER A 587 -4.27 16.41 -17.02
C SER A 587 -3.02 17.31 -17.19
N PRO A 588 -2.69 18.20 -16.24
CA PRO A 588 -1.46 19.01 -16.29
C PRO A 588 -0.17 18.19 -16.50
N HIS A 589 -0.19 16.90 -16.14
CA HIS A 589 0.91 15.96 -16.38
C HIS A 589 0.89 15.29 -17.77
N ASP A 590 -0.28 15.13 -18.42
CA ASP A 590 -0.35 14.75 -19.84
C ASP A 590 0.24 15.92 -20.68
N ASP A 591 -0.03 17.16 -20.28
CA ASP A 591 0.64 18.34 -20.83
C ASP A 591 2.13 18.40 -20.47
N GLY A 592 2.53 17.85 -19.32
CA GLY A 592 3.94 17.72 -18.92
C GLY A 592 4.71 16.64 -19.70
N LEU A 593 4.08 15.49 -20.01
CA LEU A 593 4.66 14.48 -20.89
C LEU A 593 4.77 15.02 -22.32
N ASP A 594 3.71 15.63 -22.85
CA ASP A 594 3.72 16.27 -24.17
C ASP A 594 4.79 17.37 -24.24
N ALA A 595 4.88 18.25 -23.24
CA ALA A 595 5.91 19.28 -23.17
C ALA A 595 7.33 18.71 -23.02
N ARG A 596 7.50 17.62 -22.27
CA ARG A 596 8.79 16.91 -22.15
C ARG A 596 9.15 16.20 -23.44
N LEU A 597 8.19 15.60 -24.14
CA LEU A 597 8.40 14.97 -25.45
C LEU A 597 8.70 16.00 -26.53
N ASP A 598 8.03 17.17 -26.50
CA ASP A 598 8.30 18.31 -27.38
C ASP A 598 9.67 18.95 -27.09
N ASP A 599 10.04 19.15 -25.82
CA ASP A 599 11.39 19.59 -25.41
C ASP A 599 12.45 18.54 -25.81
N LEU A 600 12.17 17.25 -25.65
CA LEU A 600 13.07 16.19 -26.08
C LEU A 600 13.22 16.13 -27.61
N ALA A 601 12.12 16.33 -28.34
CA ALA A 601 12.11 16.43 -29.80
C ALA A 601 12.92 17.64 -30.28
N ASP A 602 12.76 18.79 -29.61
CA ASP A 602 13.52 20.00 -29.91
C ASP A 602 15.00 19.87 -29.53
N ARG A 603 15.34 19.22 -28.40
CA ARG A 603 16.72 18.94 -28.00
C ARG A 603 17.37 17.90 -28.92
N ALA A 604 16.67 16.86 -29.32
CA ALA A 604 17.13 15.89 -30.32
C ALA A 604 17.35 16.57 -31.68
N ALA A 605 16.49 17.53 -32.07
CA ALA A 605 16.67 18.33 -33.27
C ALA A 605 17.85 19.31 -33.19
N HIS A 606 18.21 19.78 -31.98
CA HIS A 606 19.32 20.72 -31.75
C HIS A 606 20.65 20.03 -31.39
N ALA A 607 20.64 18.75 -31.05
CA ALA A 607 21.84 17.96 -30.77
C ALA A 607 22.65 17.75 -32.06
N ARG A 608 23.52 18.72 -32.37
CA ARG A 608 24.61 18.53 -33.33
C ARG A 608 25.61 17.53 -32.75
N ILE A 609 25.34 16.25 -32.91
CA ILE A 609 26.37 15.22 -32.77
C ILE A 609 27.24 15.32 -34.02
N THR A 610 28.41 15.93 -33.87
CA THR A 610 29.42 15.96 -34.93
C THR A 610 29.87 14.52 -35.21
N GLY A 611 29.36 13.94 -36.30
CA GLY A 611 29.68 12.57 -36.74
C GLY A 611 28.53 11.78 -37.33
N LEU A 612 27.27 12.22 -37.13
CA LEU A 612 26.09 11.61 -37.77
C LEU A 612 25.64 12.45 -38.98
N ASP A 613 25.09 11.77 -39.99
CA ASP A 613 24.53 12.38 -41.19
C ASP A 613 23.43 13.39 -40.82
N PRO A 614 23.64 14.71 -41.07
CA PRO A 614 22.68 15.75 -40.71
C PRO A 614 21.29 15.56 -41.37
N ASP A 615 21.23 14.80 -42.47
CA ASP A 615 19.97 14.53 -43.18
C ASP A 615 19.12 13.48 -42.45
N ALA A 616 19.73 12.53 -41.73
CA ALA A 616 19.02 11.49 -40.98
C ALA A 616 18.37 12.03 -39.69
N THR A 617 19.09 12.89 -38.95
CA THR A 617 18.60 13.52 -37.71
C THR A 617 17.52 14.56 -37.99
N SER A 618 17.67 15.35 -39.06
CA SER A 618 16.67 16.34 -39.48
C SER A 618 15.41 15.68 -40.07
N SER A 619 15.56 14.58 -40.81
CA SER A 619 14.43 13.77 -41.28
C SER A 619 13.67 13.11 -40.13
N GLY A 620 14.36 12.59 -39.11
CA GLY A 620 13.73 12.01 -37.92
C GLY A 620 12.95 13.03 -37.10
N ALA A 621 13.53 14.19 -36.83
CA ALA A 621 12.86 15.28 -36.11
C ALA A 621 11.69 15.92 -36.92
N ALA A 622 11.82 16.02 -38.25
CA ALA A 622 10.75 16.49 -39.12
C ALA A 622 9.60 15.46 -39.20
N ALA A 623 9.91 14.17 -39.32
CA ALA A 623 8.93 13.09 -39.29
C ALA A 623 8.23 13.01 -37.92
N LEU A 624 8.95 13.23 -36.82
CA LEU A 624 8.40 13.34 -35.47
C LEU A 624 7.39 14.49 -35.38
N ARG A 625 7.75 15.70 -35.84
CA ARG A 625 6.84 16.85 -35.88
C ARG A 625 5.63 16.62 -36.78
N GLU A 626 5.80 15.95 -37.91
CA GLU A 626 4.72 15.65 -38.85
C GLU A 626 3.79 14.56 -38.31
N GLN A 627 4.32 13.52 -37.65
CA GLN A 627 3.53 12.47 -36.99
C GLN A 627 2.79 13.00 -35.75
N ILE A 628 3.41 13.86 -34.93
CA ILE A 628 2.75 14.56 -33.83
C ILE A 628 1.61 15.46 -34.35
N ARG A 629 1.82 16.18 -35.47
CA ARG A 629 0.75 16.96 -36.13
C ARG A 629 -0.32 16.10 -36.79
N ALA A 630 0.04 14.94 -37.36
CA ALA A 630 -0.90 14.03 -38.01
C ALA A 630 -1.79 13.30 -37.00
N LEU A 631 -1.28 13.05 -35.79
CA LEU A 631 -2.07 12.58 -34.65
C LEU A 631 -3.02 13.66 -34.10
N HIS A 632 -2.84 14.93 -34.49
CA HIS A 632 -3.62 16.10 -34.04
C HIS A 632 -3.87 17.15 -35.15
N PRO A 633 -4.81 16.93 -36.09
CA PRO A 633 -5.14 17.94 -37.09
C PRO A 633 -5.75 19.19 -36.43
N VAL A 634 -5.12 20.35 -36.64
CA VAL A 634 -5.68 21.66 -36.28
C VAL A 634 -6.74 22.02 -37.32
N GLU A 635 -8.00 22.14 -36.91
CA GLU A 635 -9.04 22.70 -37.79
C GLU A 635 -8.72 24.17 -38.11
N GLN A 636 -8.64 24.50 -39.41
CA GLN A 636 -8.69 25.89 -39.84
C GLN A 636 -10.08 26.45 -39.49
N PRO A 637 -10.17 27.65 -38.90
CA PRO A 637 -11.47 28.25 -38.60
C PRO A 637 -12.23 28.50 -39.90
N GLY A 638 -13.39 27.86 -40.05
CA GLY A 638 -14.30 28.06 -41.17
C GLY A 638 -14.71 29.54 -41.32
N PRO A 639 -15.10 29.98 -42.53
CA PRO A 639 -15.39 31.38 -42.79
C PRO A 639 -16.56 31.83 -41.91
N ARG A 640 -16.32 32.88 -41.10
CA ARG A 640 -17.33 33.55 -40.31
C ARG A 640 -18.45 34.02 -41.25
N ARG A 641 -19.62 33.39 -41.17
CA ARG A 641 -20.86 33.95 -41.74
C ARG A 641 -21.25 35.15 -40.89
N GLY A 642 -21.30 36.32 -41.53
CA GLY A 642 -21.90 37.54 -40.99
C GLY A 642 -23.42 37.50 -41.04
#